data_AF-A0A0C3GFY3-F1
#
_entry.id   AF-A0A0C3GFY3-F1
#
_cell.length_a   1.000
_cell.length_b   1.000
_cell.length_c   1.000
_cell.angle_alpha   90.00
_cell.angle_beta   90.00
_cell.angle_gamma   90.00
#
_symmetry.space_group_name_H-M   'P 1'
#
loop_
_entity.id
_entity.type
_entity.pdbx_description
1 polymer ?
#
loop_
_entity_poly.entity_id
_entity_poly.type
_entity_poly.pdbx_seq_one_letter_code
_entity_poly.pdbx_strand_id
1 'polypeptide(L)'
;MATFSIFTLFVALRFFLLVSCAPTTGTVAAPRAAADSTYWLASITRQGTVAYGSSSDYQIFRNVQDFGAKGDGSTDDTAAINSAITAGSRCGQGCDSSTVTPALVYFPPGTYSISSPIVQLYYTQLVGDAVNPPTIKATAGFSGIALIDSDPNWYTNQNNFYRQIRNFVLDLTAMPVTAGAGIHWQVAQATSLQSITFNMRTDGGTSNAQQGIFMDNGSGGFMTDLTFNGGKYGAFFGNQQFTTRNLVFNGCQTAVYMNWNWAWTLSGLKIDNCGVGIDMAQGGTSAQTVGSVLLVDSTISNTPIGISTAYSTSEGATNGTLIIDNVDMSTNVPVAVSDAGSKATLLAGNTKIASWTQGRQYLPASAGKAVQEVQTAPTKPASLLTSAGQVFTRSKPQYETEPVSSFKSVKAAGAKGDGTTDDTAAIQAVFDSATASDIVYFDHGAYVITSTVKVPKDIRITGEIWPLIMAGGTAFSDQTKPAPVFQVGQPGDVGSVEISDLVFETLGPQPGAIMVEWNVAETSQGSAGMWDVHMRIGGTAGTKLQSDTCSKSPTTIAPANPACEGAFLLLHVTQQATIYLENNWFWVADHELDLSDHNQINIFNGRGVLIESEVGPVWLYGTSSEHSILYNYQIANASNVYMALIQTETPYFQSNPDASTPFTANSAYADPVFSGSASVNKAWGLRIVDSEDVFVFGAGLYSFFDNYDQTCLATESCQENILSLENSDGIYLYGVSTKASTNMVSVDGSSAALDSDNRNNFCATIAQFEIAASSLDERC
;
A
#
# COMPACT_ATOMS: atom_id res chain seq x y z
N MET A 1 60.41 16.66 0.26
CA MET A 1 60.65 17.53 1.44
C MET A 1 59.87 18.81 1.21
N ALA A 2 58.88 19.03 2.06
CA ALA A 2 57.73 19.88 1.81
C ALA A 2 57.69 21.08 2.76
N THR A 3 56.84 22.06 2.39
CA THR A 3 56.19 23.10 3.20
C THR A 3 57.04 24.24 3.78
N PHE A 4 56.70 25.49 3.42
CA PHE A 4 55.91 26.42 4.28
C PHE A 4 55.70 27.77 3.57
N SER A 5 54.45 28.26 3.54
CA SER A 5 54.18 29.71 3.59
C SER A 5 52.76 29.96 4.09
N ILE A 6 52.65 30.67 5.21
CA ILE A 6 51.43 31.03 5.93
C ILE A 6 51.62 32.46 6.47
N PHE A 7 50.60 33.28 6.25
CA PHE A 7 50.16 34.40 7.08
C PHE A 7 51.09 35.61 7.26
N THR A 8 50.67 36.78 6.76
CA THR A 8 50.05 37.83 7.58
C THR A 8 49.70 39.05 6.71
N LEU A 9 48.71 39.83 7.17
CA LEU A 9 48.45 41.24 6.86
C LEU A 9 47.27 41.59 5.92
N PHE A 10 46.05 41.22 6.35
CA PHE A 10 44.87 42.10 6.21
C PHE A 10 43.97 41.98 7.44
N VAL A 11 44.47 42.46 8.59
CA VAL A 11 43.69 42.71 9.81
C VAL A 11 44.13 44.06 10.34
N ALA A 12 43.43 45.14 9.97
CA ALA A 12 43.37 46.41 10.71
C ALA A 12 42.57 47.46 9.91
N LEU A 13 41.24 47.37 9.89
CA LEU A 13 40.37 48.55 9.98
C LEU A 13 38.92 48.11 10.16
N ARG A 14 38.45 48.12 11.42
CA ARG A 14 37.07 48.38 11.89
C ARG A 14 36.91 47.87 13.33
N PHE A 15 37.76 48.37 14.22
CA PHE A 15 37.39 48.55 15.61
C PHE A 15 36.73 49.92 15.71
N PHE A 16 35.44 49.95 16.08
CA PHE A 16 34.67 51.00 16.77
C PHE A 16 33.21 50.93 16.34
N LEU A 17 32.43 50.14 17.08
CA LEU A 17 31.05 50.39 17.56
C LEU A 17 30.50 49.09 18.15
N LEU A 18 30.89 48.79 19.39
CA LEU A 18 30.23 47.81 20.25
C LEU A 18 29.06 48.52 20.94
N VAL A 19 27.84 48.30 20.44
CA VAL A 19 26.62 48.49 21.22
C VAL A 19 26.10 47.10 21.56
N SER A 20 26.04 46.85 22.87
CA SER A 20 25.51 45.62 23.46
C SER A 20 24.00 45.53 23.21
N CYS A 21 23.58 44.58 22.38
CA CYS A 21 22.21 44.06 22.42
C CYS A 21 22.30 42.63 22.96
N ALA A 22 21.69 42.41 24.11
CA ALA A 22 21.49 41.09 24.70
C ALA A 22 20.76 40.17 23.69
N PRO A 23 21.01 38.84 23.71
CA PRO A 23 20.19 37.91 22.96
C PRO A 23 18.76 38.00 23.50
N THR A 24 17.84 38.48 22.67
CA THR A 24 16.41 38.32 22.92
C THR A 24 16.13 36.82 22.85
N THR A 25 15.80 36.22 23.98
CA THR A 25 15.13 34.93 24.04
C THR A 25 13.90 35.02 23.14
N GLY A 26 13.95 34.38 21.97
CA GLY A 26 12.80 34.22 21.11
C GLY A 26 11.75 33.42 21.88
N THR A 27 10.71 34.10 22.35
CA THR A 27 9.50 33.47 22.82
C THR A 27 8.94 32.66 21.66
N VAL A 28 8.87 31.34 21.82
CA VAL A 28 8.04 30.46 20.98
C VAL A 28 6.66 31.12 20.92
N ALA A 29 6.25 31.56 19.73
CA ALA A 29 4.93 32.14 19.56
C ALA A 29 3.90 31.07 19.95
N ALA A 30 2.95 31.43 20.80
CA ALA A 30 1.80 30.58 21.06
C ALA A 30 1.11 30.25 19.73
N PRO A 31 0.63 29.00 19.53
CA PRO A 31 -0.04 28.62 18.30
C PRO A 31 -1.16 29.62 18.03
N ARG A 32 -1.14 30.24 16.86
CA ARG A 32 -2.23 31.11 16.42
C ARG A 32 -3.48 30.24 16.37
N ALA A 33 -4.51 30.64 17.12
CA ALA A 33 -5.77 29.90 17.21
C ALA A 33 -6.28 29.52 15.82
N ALA A 34 -6.53 28.23 15.62
CA ALA A 34 -7.11 27.59 14.45
C ALA A 34 -8.56 28.05 14.24
N ALA A 35 -8.77 29.27 13.75
CA ALA A 35 -10.09 29.90 13.73
C ALA A 35 -11.01 29.43 12.58
N ASP A 36 -10.51 28.71 11.56
CA ASP A 36 -11.28 28.47 10.33
C ASP A 36 -11.71 27.01 10.09
N SER A 37 -11.34 26.04 10.93
CA SER A 37 -11.78 24.63 10.79
C SER A 37 -12.01 23.92 12.13
N THR A 38 -12.97 22.99 12.15
CA THR A 38 -13.27 22.09 13.27
C THR A 38 -12.50 20.77 13.20
N TYR A 39 -11.64 20.57 12.20
CA TYR A 39 -10.91 19.31 12.06
C TYR A 39 -9.97 19.07 13.26
N TRP A 40 -10.16 17.95 13.96
CA TRP A 40 -9.45 17.63 15.20
C TRP A 40 -7.92 17.68 15.04
N LEU A 41 -7.41 17.26 13.88
CA LEU A 41 -5.98 17.23 13.61
C LEU A 41 -5.35 18.63 13.68
N ALA A 42 -6.09 19.70 13.36
CA ALA A 42 -5.55 21.06 13.47
C ALA A 42 -5.27 21.48 14.93
N SER A 43 -5.96 20.87 15.90
CA SER A 43 -6.05 21.36 17.28
C SER A 43 -5.62 20.36 18.35
N ILE A 44 -5.41 19.09 17.99
CA ILE A 44 -4.91 18.08 18.93
C ILE A 44 -3.54 18.47 19.47
N THR A 45 -3.33 18.21 20.76
CA THR A 45 -2.06 18.53 21.41
C THR A 45 -0.93 17.71 20.78
N ARG A 46 0.16 18.38 20.40
CA ARG A 46 1.31 17.74 19.74
C ARG A 46 2.32 17.28 20.77
N GLN A 47 2.45 15.97 20.93
CA GLN A 47 3.33 15.33 21.91
C GLN A 47 4.16 14.18 21.30
N GLY A 48 4.09 13.99 19.98
CA GLY A 48 4.88 13.01 19.25
C GLY A 48 6.39 13.22 19.44
N THR A 49 7.14 12.12 19.48
CA THR A 49 8.60 12.09 19.60
C THR A 49 9.17 11.01 18.70
N VAL A 50 10.32 11.27 18.08
CA VAL A 50 11.01 10.26 17.27
C VAL A 50 12.00 9.51 18.18
N ALA A 51 11.60 8.33 18.66
CA ALA A 51 12.35 7.58 19.67
C ALA A 51 13.80 7.27 19.27
N TYR A 52 14.02 6.93 18.00
CA TYR A 52 15.34 6.54 17.46
C TYR A 52 15.97 7.64 16.58
N GLY A 53 15.46 8.87 16.68
CA GLY A 53 15.99 10.03 15.97
C GLY A 53 17.24 10.62 16.64
N SER A 54 17.90 11.53 15.93
CA SER A 54 19.13 12.21 16.41
C SER A 54 18.86 13.50 17.20
N SER A 55 17.60 13.93 17.33
CA SER A 55 17.21 15.19 17.98
C SER A 55 15.95 15.00 18.83
N SER A 56 16.03 15.41 20.10
CA SER A 56 14.88 15.44 21.02
C SER A 56 13.85 16.52 20.65
N ASP A 57 14.28 17.54 19.90
CA ASP A 57 13.46 18.71 19.54
C ASP A 57 12.95 18.60 18.10
N TYR A 58 12.98 17.40 17.51
CA TYR A 58 12.50 17.16 16.16
C TYR A 58 10.98 17.41 16.07
N GLN A 59 10.58 18.36 15.23
CA GLN A 59 9.17 18.70 15.04
C GLN A 59 8.52 17.76 14.01
N ILE A 60 7.58 16.91 14.42
CA ILE A 60 6.88 15.96 13.52
C ILE A 60 5.69 16.62 12.82
N PHE A 61 4.82 17.28 13.59
CA PHE A 61 3.68 18.01 13.04
C PHE A 61 4.08 19.41 12.60
N ARG A 62 3.74 19.78 11.38
CA ARG A 62 4.16 21.03 10.76
C ARG A 62 2.97 21.67 10.04
N ASN A 63 2.44 22.76 10.57
CA ASN A 63 1.42 23.55 9.86
C ASN A 63 2.12 24.51 8.90
N VAL A 64 1.80 24.46 7.61
CA VAL A 64 2.46 25.29 6.58
C VAL A 64 2.35 26.81 6.86
N GLN A 65 1.32 27.26 7.57
CA GLN A 65 1.16 28.67 7.93
C GLN A 65 2.18 29.13 8.98
N ASP A 66 2.68 28.24 9.83
CA ASP A 66 3.77 28.54 10.79
C ASP A 66 5.10 28.78 10.08
N PHE A 67 5.24 28.25 8.85
CA PHE A 67 6.38 28.45 7.96
C PHE A 67 6.18 29.62 6.98
N GLY A 68 5.09 30.39 7.15
CA GLY A 68 4.85 31.63 6.44
C GLY A 68 3.86 31.55 5.28
N ALA A 69 3.32 30.36 4.96
CA ALA A 69 2.33 30.21 3.91
C ALA A 69 1.08 31.03 4.24
N LYS A 70 0.50 31.70 3.24
CA LYS A 70 -0.66 32.58 3.42
C LYS A 70 -1.98 31.90 3.12
N GLY A 71 -2.02 31.00 2.15
CA GLY A 71 -3.26 30.35 1.73
C GLY A 71 -4.29 31.35 1.16
N ASP A 72 -3.85 32.50 0.65
CA ASP A 72 -4.72 33.59 0.17
C ASP A 72 -5.00 33.55 -1.35
N GLY A 73 -4.38 32.62 -2.07
CA GLY A 73 -4.49 32.41 -3.52
C GLY A 73 -3.70 33.39 -4.39
N SER A 74 -2.95 34.30 -3.79
CA SER A 74 -2.19 35.36 -4.45
C SER A 74 -0.71 35.39 -4.08
N THR A 75 -0.38 35.10 -2.83
CA THR A 75 0.99 34.92 -2.35
C THR A 75 1.52 33.59 -2.85
N ASP A 76 2.76 33.59 -3.37
CA ASP A 76 3.45 32.36 -3.72
C ASP A 76 3.94 31.66 -2.45
N ASP A 77 3.26 30.57 -2.11
CA ASP A 77 3.47 29.80 -0.88
C ASP A 77 4.48 28.65 -1.08
N THR A 78 5.07 28.50 -2.28
CA THR A 78 5.96 27.38 -2.62
C THR A 78 7.12 27.23 -1.64
N ALA A 79 7.79 28.35 -1.32
CA ALA A 79 8.94 28.35 -0.43
C ALA A 79 8.55 28.01 1.02
N ALA A 80 7.41 28.51 1.50
CA ALA A 80 6.93 28.25 2.85
C ALA A 80 6.52 26.77 3.02
N ILE A 81 5.82 26.21 2.04
CA ILE A 81 5.42 24.79 2.05
C ILE A 81 6.64 23.88 2.02
N ASN A 82 7.58 24.10 1.10
CA ASN A 82 8.82 23.31 1.04
C ASN A 82 9.70 23.50 2.29
N SER A 83 9.66 24.68 2.94
CA SER A 83 10.34 24.91 4.22
C SER A 83 9.70 24.08 5.34
N ALA A 84 8.37 23.97 5.39
CA ALA A 84 7.69 23.06 6.30
C ALA A 84 8.14 21.62 6.04
N ILE A 85 8.14 21.15 4.79
CA ILE A 85 8.49 19.77 4.48
C ILE A 85 9.95 19.43 4.83
N THR A 86 10.89 20.36 4.61
CA THR A 86 12.34 20.11 4.77
C THR A 86 12.87 20.37 6.19
N ALA A 87 12.09 21.02 7.05
CA ALA A 87 12.52 21.35 8.41
C ALA A 87 12.89 20.11 9.25
N GLY A 88 14.05 20.18 9.90
CA GLY A 88 14.56 19.13 10.79
C GLY A 88 15.59 18.18 10.15
N SER A 89 16.30 18.59 9.10
CA SER A 89 17.37 17.79 8.45
C SER A 89 16.90 16.39 8.03
N ARG A 90 15.87 16.36 7.18
CA ARG A 90 15.18 15.13 6.78
C ARG A 90 15.86 14.42 5.60
N CYS A 91 15.39 13.22 5.30
CA CYS A 91 15.84 12.41 4.16
C CYS A 91 15.42 13.01 2.81
N GLY A 92 16.27 13.88 2.26
CA GLY A 92 16.14 14.46 0.92
C GLY A 92 17.23 13.95 -0.04
N GLN A 93 17.69 14.81 -0.95
CA GLN A 93 18.71 14.44 -1.95
C GLN A 93 19.95 13.78 -1.31
N GLY A 94 20.31 12.60 -1.81
CA GLY A 94 21.47 11.83 -1.33
C GLY A 94 21.21 10.97 -0.09
N CYS A 95 19.97 10.93 0.40
CA CYS A 95 19.48 9.95 1.37
C CYS A 95 18.55 8.97 0.64
N ASP A 96 18.82 7.67 0.69
CA ASP A 96 18.03 6.65 -0.01
C ASP A 96 16.66 6.42 0.67
N SER A 97 16.67 6.31 2.00
CA SER A 97 15.50 6.05 2.82
C SER A 97 15.75 6.48 4.28
N SER A 98 14.68 6.68 5.05
CA SER A 98 14.75 6.91 6.50
C SER A 98 13.40 6.74 7.16
N THR A 99 13.40 6.18 8.37
CA THR A 99 12.23 6.04 9.24
C THR A 99 12.30 6.94 10.46
N VAL A 100 13.47 7.53 10.73
CA VAL A 100 13.75 8.41 11.88
C VAL A 100 13.56 9.90 11.60
N THR A 101 12.98 10.26 10.45
CA THR A 101 12.65 11.67 10.13
C THR A 101 11.22 11.86 9.56
N PRO A 102 10.18 11.40 10.26
CA PRO A 102 8.79 11.48 9.79
C PRO A 102 8.25 12.92 9.73
N ALA A 103 7.39 13.21 8.77
CA ALA A 103 6.68 14.49 8.72
C ALA A 103 5.19 14.41 8.41
N LEU A 104 4.37 14.91 9.33
CA LEU A 104 2.98 15.23 9.06
C LEU A 104 2.89 16.74 8.77
N VAL A 105 2.79 17.08 7.48
CA VAL A 105 2.68 18.46 7.01
C VAL A 105 1.22 18.79 6.76
N TYR A 106 0.66 19.63 7.62
CA TYR A 106 -0.75 19.99 7.64
C TYR A 106 -1.00 21.31 6.89
N PHE A 107 -2.06 21.32 6.08
CA PHE A 107 -2.53 22.46 5.32
C PHE A 107 -3.92 22.86 5.84
N PRO A 108 -4.02 23.97 6.60
CA PRO A 108 -5.31 24.57 6.94
C PRO A 108 -6.14 24.93 5.69
N PRO A 109 -7.45 25.21 5.84
CA PRO A 109 -8.26 25.70 4.73
C PRO A 109 -7.66 26.95 4.10
N GLY A 110 -7.64 27.00 2.77
CA GLY A 110 -7.06 28.11 2.02
C GLY A 110 -6.77 27.75 0.57
N THR A 111 -6.26 28.72 -0.20
CA THR A 111 -5.72 28.51 -1.54
C THR A 111 -4.23 28.85 -1.54
N TYR A 112 -3.39 27.85 -1.74
CA TYR A 112 -1.94 27.97 -1.73
C TYR A 112 -1.44 28.07 -3.17
N SER A 113 -1.05 29.27 -3.60
CA SER A 113 -0.51 29.45 -4.95
C SER A 113 0.94 29.00 -5.00
N ILE A 114 1.32 28.20 -6.01
CA ILE A 114 2.69 27.71 -6.17
C ILE A 114 3.23 27.92 -7.59
N SER A 115 4.54 28.13 -7.71
CA SER A 115 5.25 28.34 -8.99
C SER A 115 6.29 27.28 -9.32
N SER A 116 6.62 26.40 -8.38
CA SER A 116 7.45 25.21 -8.61
C SER A 116 6.95 24.04 -7.74
N PRO A 117 7.43 22.80 -7.97
CA PRO A 117 6.94 21.63 -7.25
C PRO A 117 7.05 21.76 -5.73
N ILE A 118 6.05 21.21 -5.05
CA ILE A 118 6.13 20.82 -3.65
C ILE A 118 6.84 19.47 -3.63
N VAL A 119 8.08 19.43 -3.12
CA VAL A 119 8.87 18.21 -3.07
C VAL A 119 8.53 17.45 -1.80
N GLN A 120 7.77 16.37 -1.93
CA GLN A 120 7.46 15.50 -0.80
C GLN A 120 8.69 14.62 -0.50
N LEU A 121 9.37 14.87 0.60
CA LEU A 121 10.51 14.02 1.01
C LEU A 121 10.03 12.64 1.49
N TYR A 122 10.98 11.71 1.65
CA TYR A 122 10.75 10.38 2.22
C TYR A 122 9.98 10.45 3.55
N TYR A 123 9.14 9.46 3.85
CA TYR A 123 8.38 9.39 5.11
C TYR A 123 7.54 10.64 5.44
N THR A 124 6.78 11.15 4.45
CA THR A 124 5.99 12.39 4.59
C THR A 124 4.51 12.15 4.29
N GLN A 125 3.65 12.62 5.18
CA GLN A 125 2.22 12.79 4.94
C GLN A 125 1.92 14.27 4.65
N LEU A 126 1.38 14.58 3.47
CA LEU A 126 0.77 15.86 3.17
C LEU A 126 -0.73 15.76 3.47
N VAL A 127 -1.21 16.50 4.46
CA VAL A 127 -2.57 16.37 4.99
C VAL A 127 -3.28 17.70 4.91
N GLY A 128 -4.18 17.86 3.96
CA GLY A 128 -5.12 18.96 3.95
C GLY A 128 -6.19 18.78 5.03
N ASP A 129 -6.82 19.90 5.39
CA ASP A 129 -8.00 19.89 6.21
C ASP A 129 -9.13 19.04 5.61
N ALA A 130 -9.61 18.04 6.34
CA ALA A 130 -10.63 17.12 5.82
C ALA A 130 -12.05 17.72 5.81
N VAL A 131 -12.31 18.77 6.61
CA VAL A 131 -13.62 19.44 6.69
C VAL A 131 -13.76 20.45 5.55
N ASN A 132 -12.71 21.22 5.28
CA ASN A 132 -12.64 22.18 4.19
C ASN A 132 -11.33 22.00 3.40
N PRO A 133 -11.27 21.05 2.44
CA PRO A 133 -10.06 20.72 1.68
C PRO A 133 -9.38 21.96 1.06
N PRO A 134 -8.10 22.23 1.37
CA PRO A 134 -7.36 23.33 0.77
C PRO A 134 -7.11 23.11 -0.72
N THR A 135 -6.97 24.22 -1.45
CA THR A 135 -6.57 24.21 -2.86
C THR A 135 -5.07 24.46 -2.98
N ILE A 136 -4.33 23.59 -3.68
CA ILE A 136 -3.00 23.89 -4.22
C ILE A 136 -3.20 24.36 -5.66
N LYS A 137 -2.85 25.62 -5.94
CA LYS A 137 -3.12 26.28 -7.20
C LYS A 137 -1.82 26.61 -7.93
N ALA A 138 -1.66 26.04 -9.12
CA ALA A 138 -0.56 26.40 -10.01
C ALA A 138 -0.66 27.88 -10.42
N THR A 139 0.44 28.60 -10.39
CA THR A 139 0.54 29.88 -11.11
C THR A 139 0.57 29.63 -12.62
N ALA A 140 0.22 30.64 -13.43
CA ALA A 140 0.28 30.50 -14.89
C ALA A 140 1.71 30.23 -15.42
N GLY A 141 2.73 30.66 -14.68
CA GLY A 141 4.15 30.44 -14.97
C GLY A 141 4.76 29.26 -14.22
N PHE A 142 3.95 28.37 -13.64
CA PHE A 142 4.44 27.18 -12.93
C PHE A 142 5.41 26.38 -13.82
N SER A 143 6.54 25.96 -13.24
CA SER A 143 7.54 25.16 -13.91
C SER A 143 8.01 24.02 -13.01
N GLY A 144 7.91 22.78 -13.51
CA GLY A 144 8.26 21.58 -12.78
C GLY A 144 7.56 20.35 -13.33
N ILE A 145 7.90 19.17 -12.80
CA ILE A 145 7.33 17.90 -13.26
C ILE A 145 5.84 17.77 -12.92
N ALA A 146 5.43 18.23 -11.73
CA ALA A 146 4.06 18.23 -11.23
C ALA A 146 3.92 19.22 -10.06
N LEU A 147 2.70 19.56 -9.64
CA LEU A 147 2.47 20.41 -8.46
C LEU A 147 3.05 19.78 -7.19
N ILE A 148 2.89 18.47 -7.03
CA ILE A 148 3.52 17.69 -5.97
C ILE A 148 4.41 16.63 -6.60
N ASP A 149 5.66 16.53 -6.13
CA ASP A 149 6.65 15.57 -6.61
C ASP A 149 7.08 14.64 -5.48
N SER A 150 6.71 13.36 -5.57
CA SER A 150 7.11 12.33 -4.60
C SER A 150 8.52 11.79 -4.83
N ASP A 151 9.11 12.05 -6.00
CA ASP A 151 10.44 11.60 -6.35
C ASP A 151 11.08 12.46 -7.45
N PRO A 152 11.92 13.45 -7.09
CA PRO A 152 12.73 14.20 -8.05
C PRO A 152 13.89 13.38 -8.66
N ASN A 153 13.79 12.03 -8.68
CA ASN A 153 14.85 11.05 -8.87
C ASN A 153 15.88 11.02 -7.73
N TRP A 154 15.39 11.07 -6.50
CA TRP A 154 16.21 11.01 -5.29
C TRP A 154 16.18 9.62 -4.64
N TYR A 155 15.09 8.88 -4.82
CA TYR A 155 14.88 7.60 -4.16
C TYR A 155 14.86 6.49 -5.21
N THR A 156 15.25 5.28 -4.82
CA THR A 156 14.96 4.11 -5.65
C THR A 156 13.44 3.94 -5.66
N ASN A 157 12.80 3.97 -6.84
CA ASN A 157 11.32 3.99 -6.92
C ASN A 157 10.65 2.80 -6.23
N GLN A 158 11.27 1.62 -6.26
CA GLN A 158 10.81 0.42 -5.54
C GLN A 158 10.98 0.51 -4.02
N ASN A 159 11.81 1.44 -3.52
CA ASN A 159 12.05 1.67 -2.10
C ASN A 159 11.36 2.94 -1.59
N ASN A 160 10.56 3.63 -2.42
CA ASN A 160 9.96 4.92 -2.09
C ASN A 160 8.67 4.77 -1.27
N PHE A 161 8.81 4.25 -0.04
CA PHE A 161 7.75 3.84 0.87
C PHE A 161 7.17 4.98 1.74
N TYR A 162 6.11 4.69 2.50
CA TYR A 162 5.60 5.48 3.64
C TYR A 162 5.22 6.94 3.30
N ARG A 163 4.24 7.12 2.40
CA ARG A 163 3.80 8.44 1.92
C ARG A 163 2.29 8.55 1.89
N GLN A 164 1.76 9.70 2.27
CA GLN A 164 0.35 10.01 2.06
C GLN A 164 0.17 11.40 1.47
N ILE A 165 -0.79 11.55 0.57
CA ILE A 165 -1.36 12.84 0.20
C ILE A 165 -2.87 12.72 0.35
N ARG A 166 -3.47 13.56 1.20
CA ARG A 166 -4.92 13.50 1.44
C ARG A 166 -5.57 14.85 1.62
N ASN A 167 -6.83 14.95 1.17
CA ASN A 167 -7.73 16.10 1.32
C ASN A 167 -7.28 17.36 0.58
N PHE A 168 -7.16 17.31 -0.74
CA PHE A 168 -6.76 18.48 -1.53
C PHE A 168 -7.62 18.70 -2.76
N VAL A 169 -7.73 19.97 -3.16
CA VAL A 169 -8.03 20.34 -4.53
C VAL A 169 -6.72 20.75 -5.21
N LEU A 170 -6.37 20.13 -6.32
CA LEU A 170 -5.21 20.48 -7.14
C LEU A 170 -5.70 21.20 -8.41
N ASP A 171 -5.38 22.48 -8.56
CA ASP A 171 -5.87 23.32 -9.64
C ASP A 171 -4.75 23.70 -10.62
N LEU A 172 -4.84 23.14 -11.82
CA LEU A 172 -3.90 23.36 -12.94
C LEU A 172 -4.47 24.36 -13.97
N THR A 173 -5.67 24.90 -13.76
CA THR A 173 -6.42 25.62 -14.81
C THR A 173 -5.76 26.93 -15.25
N ALA A 174 -4.90 27.51 -14.41
CA ALA A 174 -4.12 28.71 -14.74
C ALA A 174 -2.92 28.41 -15.65
N MET A 175 -2.41 27.18 -15.68
CA MET A 175 -1.30 26.77 -16.54
C MET A 175 -1.72 26.76 -18.02
N PRO A 176 -0.77 26.86 -18.96
CA PRO A 176 -1.05 26.63 -20.38
C PRO A 176 -1.57 25.20 -20.62
N VAL A 177 -2.43 25.02 -21.63
CA VAL A 177 -2.94 23.68 -22.00
C VAL A 177 -1.84 22.70 -22.34
N THR A 178 -0.68 23.17 -22.78
CA THR A 178 0.44 22.35 -23.28
C THR A 178 1.32 21.74 -22.18
N ALA A 179 1.01 21.94 -20.90
CA ALA A 179 1.78 21.39 -19.78
C ALA A 179 0.97 21.32 -18.49
N GLY A 180 1.39 20.46 -17.57
CA GLY A 180 0.94 20.42 -16.18
C GLY A 180 0.60 19.01 -15.72
N ALA A 181 1.13 18.62 -14.56
CA ALA A 181 0.70 17.42 -13.85
C ALA A 181 0.34 17.78 -12.40
N GLY A 182 -0.71 17.16 -11.85
CA GLY A 182 -1.11 17.39 -10.46
C GLY A 182 -0.10 16.76 -9.51
N ILE A 183 0.11 15.46 -9.62
CA ILE A 183 1.04 14.70 -8.78
C ILE A 183 1.96 13.85 -9.66
N HIS A 184 3.27 13.98 -9.47
CA HIS A 184 4.24 12.96 -9.88
C HIS A 184 4.29 11.93 -8.75
N TRP A 185 3.67 10.77 -8.98
CA TRP A 185 3.42 9.76 -7.94
C TRP A 185 4.24 8.49 -8.20
N GLN A 186 5.56 8.64 -8.29
CA GLN A 186 6.52 7.54 -8.41
C GLN A 186 6.82 7.01 -7.00
N VAL A 187 6.13 5.94 -6.58
CA VAL A 187 6.12 5.43 -5.21
C VAL A 187 6.07 3.90 -5.13
N ALA A 188 6.31 3.37 -3.93
CA ALA A 188 6.21 1.94 -3.60
C ALA A 188 5.09 1.63 -2.57
N GLN A 189 5.21 0.53 -1.81
CA GLN A 189 4.24 0.08 -0.81
C GLN A 189 4.09 1.07 0.38
N ALA A 190 3.03 0.86 1.19
CA ALA A 190 2.63 1.74 2.29
C ALA A 190 2.48 3.22 1.85
N THR A 191 1.92 3.43 0.67
CA THR A 191 1.63 4.76 0.15
C THR A 191 0.18 4.90 -0.26
N SER A 192 -0.41 6.08 -0.01
CA SER A 192 -1.81 6.35 -0.36
C SER A 192 -2.08 7.76 -0.88
N LEU A 193 -2.98 7.83 -1.86
CA LEU A 193 -3.71 9.04 -2.25
C LEU A 193 -5.16 8.90 -1.81
N GLN A 194 -5.70 9.89 -1.09
CA GLN A 194 -7.08 9.85 -0.59
C GLN A 194 -7.77 11.21 -0.70
N SER A 195 -9.02 11.26 -1.17
CA SER A 195 -9.85 12.47 -1.13
C SER A 195 -9.18 13.67 -1.83
N ILE A 196 -8.88 13.51 -3.12
CA ILE A 196 -8.21 14.55 -3.94
C ILE A 196 -9.04 14.86 -5.18
N THR A 197 -9.29 16.14 -5.42
CA THR A 197 -9.90 16.64 -6.66
C THR A 197 -8.84 17.29 -7.55
N PHE A 198 -8.75 16.89 -8.81
CA PHE A 198 -7.87 17.46 -9.83
C PHE A 198 -8.70 18.29 -10.81
N ASN A 199 -8.41 19.58 -10.90
CA ASN A 199 -9.07 20.50 -11.83
C ASN A 199 -8.10 20.88 -12.95
N MET A 200 -8.45 20.48 -14.17
CA MET A 200 -7.65 20.65 -15.37
C MET A 200 -8.46 21.32 -16.48
N ARG A 201 -7.75 21.86 -17.47
CA ARG A 201 -8.32 22.48 -18.65
C ARG A 201 -8.89 21.44 -19.61
N THR A 202 -9.95 21.80 -20.33
CA THR A 202 -10.61 20.96 -21.35
C THR A 202 -10.38 21.45 -22.77
N ASP A 203 -9.82 22.66 -22.95
CA ASP A 203 -9.52 23.25 -24.24
C ASP A 203 -8.17 22.79 -24.80
N GLY A 204 -7.82 23.23 -26.02
CA GLY A 204 -6.54 22.93 -26.68
C GLY A 204 -6.51 21.67 -27.56
N GLY A 205 -7.56 20.84 -27.54
CA GLY A 205 -7.64 19.62 -28.37
C GLY A 205 -6.42 18.72 -28.15
N THR A 206 -5.79 18.27 -29.23
CA THR A 206 -4.58 17.42 -29.16
C THR A 206 -3.35 18.10 -28.55
N SER A 207 -3.37 19.43 -28.40
CA SER A 207 -2.29 20.18 -27.73
C SER A 207 -2.44 20.20 -26.20
N ASN A 208 -3.58 19.76 -25.66
CA ASN A 208 -3.73 19.62 -24.22
C ASN A 208 -2.80 18.49 -23.73
N ALA A 209 -1.99 18.79 -22.73
CA ALA A 209 -1.04 17.89 -22.10
C ALA A 209 -1.20 17.87 -20.57
N GLN A 210 -2.30 18.41 -20.04
CA GLN A 210 -2.57 18.36 -18.61
C GLN A 210 -2.96 16.94 -18.19
N GLN A 211 -2.42 16.51 -17.05
CA GLN A 211 -2.73 15.22 -16.45
C GLN A 211 -2.88 15.32 -14.93
N GLY A 212 -3.83 14.59 -14.34
CA GLY A 212 -4.05 14.63 -12.90
C GLY A 212 -2.88 13.98 -12.17
N ILE A 213 -2.65 12.70 -12.47
CA ILE A 213 -1.49 11.94 -11.98
C ILE A 213 -0.56 11.63 -13.14
N PHE A 214 0.74 11.81 -12.89
CA PHE A 214 1.83 11.29 -13.69
C PHE A 214 2.58 10.25 -12.87
N MET A 215 2.55 9.00 -13.30
CA MET A 215 3.30 7.92 -12.69
C MET A 215 4.01 7.16 -13.80
N ASP A 216 5.33 7.21 -13.78
CA ASP A 216 6.19 6.60 -14.79
C ASP A 216 6.68 5.20 -14.38
N ASN A 217 6.87 4.92 -13.09
CA ASN A 217 7.20 3.59 -12.53
C ASN A 217 6.93 3.55 -11.00
N GLY A 218 7.27 2.41 -10.37
CA GLY A 218 7.18 2.16 -8.92
C GLY A 218 6.80 0.71 -8.59
N SER A 219 6.60 0.41 -7.31
CA SER A 219 6.10 -0.89 -6.79
C SER A 219 4.93 -0.66 -5.84
N GLY A 220 3.84 -0.22 -6.44
CA GLY A 220 2.84 0.59 -5.80
C GLY A 220 1.83 -0.15 -4.96
N GLY A 221 1.08 0.72 -4.27
CA GLY A 221 0.13 0.42 -3.21
C GLY A 221 -1.28 0.89 -3.56
N PHE A 222 -1.78 1.93 -2.88
CA PHE A 222 -3.23 2.17 -2.81
C PHE A 222 -3.68 3.60 -3.18
N MET A 223 -4.81 3.75 -3.89
CA MET A 223 -5.46 5.05 -4.07
C MET A 223 -6.96 4.95 -3.89
N THR A 224 -7.57 5.96 -3.28
CA THR A 224 -9.02 6.03 -3.19
C THR A 224 -9.60 7.44 -3.19
N ASP A 225 -10.89 7.54 -3.52
CA ASP A 225 -11.69 8.77 -3.41
C ASP A 225 -11.08 9.94 -4.19
N LEU A 226 -10.69 9.71 -5.45
CA LEU A 226 -10.12 10.76 -6.30
C LEU A 226 -11.12 11.22 -7.36
N THR A 227 -11.14 12.52 -7.66
CA THR A 227 -12.00 13.10 -8.71
C THR A 227 -11.15 13.87 -9.71
N PHE A 228 -11.29 13.58 -10.99
CA PHE A 228 -10.55 14.20 -12.09
C PHE A 228 -11.50 14.96 -13.00
N ASN A 229 -11.28 16.25 -13.18
CA ASN A 229 -12.09 17.12 -14.01
C ASN A 229 -11.24 17.67 -15.17
N GLY A 230 -11.52 17.23 -16.40
CA GLY A 230 -10.84 17.66 -17.62
C GLY A 230 -9.46 17.03 -17.84
N GLY A 231 -8.62 17.71 -18.62
CA GLY A 231 -7.26 17.26 -18.94
C GLY A 231 -7.17 16.30 -20.13
N LYS A 232 -5.95 16.11 -20.61
CA LYS A 232 -5.62 15.06 -21.58
C LYS A 232 -5.85 13.69 -20.94
N TYR A 233 -5.23 13.49 -19.77
CA TYR A 233 -5.35 12.26 -19.00
C TYR A 233 -5.90 12.58 -17.61
N GLY A 234 -6.90 11.84 -17.14
CA GLY A 234 -7.20 11.84 -15.71
C GLY A 234 -5.99 11.36 -14.94
N ALA A 235 -5.51 10.16 -15.29
CA ALA A 235 -4.27 9.61 -14.79
C ALA A 235 -3.44 8.93 -15.90
N PHE A 236 -2.13 9.15 -15.86
CA PHE A 236 -1.12 8.40 -16.60
C PHE A 236 -0.43 7.45 -15.61
N PHE A 237 -0.57 6.15 -15.82
CA PHE A 237 -0.13 5.12 -14.87
C PHE A 237 0.93 4.18 -15.46
N GLY A 238 2.02 4.00 -14.73
CA GLY A 238 3.09 3.04 -15.02
C GLY A 238 3.64 2.50 -13.72
N ASN A 239 3.45 1.22 -13.41
CA ASN A 239 3.86 0.65 -12.13
C ASN A 239 3.85 -0.88 -12.17
N GLN A 240 4.64 -1.57 -11.34
CA GLN A 240 4.54 -3.04 -11.22
C GLN A 240 3.11 -3.47 -10.91
N GLN A 241 2.57 -2.94 -9.81
CA GLN A 241 1.20 -3.20 -9.38
C GLN A 241 0.58 -2.02 -8.64
N PHE A 242 -0.76 -1.95 -8.64
CA PHE A 242 -1.51 -1.01 -7.81
C PHE A 242 -2.96 -1.47 -7.60
N THR A 243 -3.54 -1.05 -6.48
CA THR A 243 -4.99 -1.08 -6.26
C THR A 243 -5.52 0.34 -6.20
N THR A 244 -6.53 0.63 -7.01
CA THR A 244 -7.17 1.95 -6.99
C THR A 244 -8.68 1.81 -7.02
N ARG A 245 -9.38 2.47 -6.10
CA ARG A 245 -10.83 2.36 -6.02
C ARG A 245 -11.57 3.68 -5.80
N ASN A 246 -12.84 3.75 -6.20
CA ASN A 246 -13.68 4.95 -6.08
C ASN A 246 -13.03 6.18 -6.74
N LEU A 247 -12.74 6.08 -8.03
CA LEU A 247 -12.20 7.18 -8.84
C LEU A 247 -13.28 7.73 -9.77
N VAL A 248 -13.42 9.05 -9.83
CA VAL A 248 -14.38 9.76 -10.68
C VAL A 248 -13.64 10.53 -11.76
N PHE A 249 -14.03 10.38 -13.03
CA PHE A 249 -13.42 11.06 -14.17
C PHE A 249 -14.49 11.78 -14.98
N ASN A 250 -14.36 13.09 -15.15
CA ASN A 250 -15.33 13.93 -15.84
C ASN A 250 -14.66 14.69 -16.98
N GLY A 251 -15.04 14.41 -18.23
CA GLY A 251 -14.61 15.23 -19.37
C GLY A 251 -13.13 15.13 -19.73
N CYS A 252 -12.44 14.05 -19.35
CA CYS A 252 -11.05 13.79 -19.75
C CYS A 252 -10.98 13.36 -21.22
N GLN A 253 -9.88 13.62 -21.94
CA GLN A 253 -9.72 13.00 -23.26
C GLN A 253 -9.57 11.48 -23.14
N THR A 254 -8.73 11.03 -22.20
CA THR A 254 -8.71 9.65 -21.71
C THR A 254 -8.78 9.67 -20.18
N ALA A 255 -9.68 8.91 -19.56
CA ALA A 255 -9.76 8.87 -18.10
C ALA A 255 -8.50 8.23 -17.50
N VAL A 256 -8.17 7.01 -17.94
CA VAL A 256 -6.98 6.27 -17.51
C VAL A 256 -6.13 5.90 -18.73
N TYR A 257 -4.91 6.43 -18.80
CA TYR A 257 -3.90 5.96 -19.73
C TYR A 257 -2.94 5.03 -18.98
N MET A 258 -3.09 3.72 -19.20
CA MET A 258 -2.23 2.69 -18.63
C MET A 258 -1.01 2.50 -19.53
N ASN A 259 0.10 3.10 -19.13
CA ASN A 259 1.35 3.10 -19.88
C ASN A 259 2.07 1.76 -19.78
N TRP A 260 2.23 1.18 -18.59
CA TRP A 260 2.76 -0.16 -18.39
C TRP A 260 2.36 -0.70 -17.02
N ASN A 261 2.24 -2.02 -16.89
CA ASN A 261 2.16 -2.65 -15.58
C ASN A 261 2.50 -4.14 -15.64
N TRP A 262 2.53 -4.80 -14.48
CA TRP A 262 2.37 -6.25 -14.39
C TRP A 262 0.90 -6.60 -14.06
N ALA A 263 0.31 -5.93 -13.07
CA ALA A 263 -1.11 -6.08 -12.72
C ALA A 263 -1.71 -4.80 -12.12
N TRP A 264 -2.99 -4.53 -12.35
CA TRP A 264 -3.67 -3.40 -11.71
C TRP A 264 -5.15 -3.67 -11.52
N THR A 265 -5.66 -3.47 -10.31
CA THR A 265 -7.10 -3.58 -10.02
C THR A 265 -7.73 -2.19 -9.87
N LEU A 266 -8.66 -1.89 -10.78
CA LEU A 266 -9.48 -0.68 -10.83
C LEU A 266 -10.89 -1.05 -10.35
N SER A 267 -11.31 -0.54 -9.18
CA SER A 267 -12.62 -0.88 -8.60
C SER A 267 -13.49 0.36 -8.38
N GLY A 268 -14.79 0.29 -8.69
CA GLY A 268 -15.70 1.40 -8.42
C GLY A 268 -15.39 2.70 -9.18
N LEU A 269 -14.85 2.60 -10.40
CA LEU A 269 -14.62 3.77 -11.25
C LEU A 269 -15.95 4.35 -11.73
N LYS A 270 -16.02 5.67 -11.84
CA LYS A 270 -17.11 6.41 -12.49
C LYS A 270 -16.51 7.30 -13.57
N ILE A 271 -16.65 6.90 -14.83
CA ILE A 271 -16.11 7.64 -15.98
C ILE A 271 -17.28 8.24 -16.75
N ASP A 272 -17.31 9.57 -16.88
CA ASP A 272 -18.37 10.27 -17.61
C ASP A 272 -17.81 11.28 -18.61
N ASN A 273 -18.41 11.27 -19.81
CA ASN A 273 -18.14 12.24 -20.87
C ASN A 273 -16.66 12.30 -21.29
N CYS A 274 -15.96 11.17 -21.24
CA CYS A 274 -14.57 11.07 -21.66
C CYS A 274 -14.47 10.67 -23.15
N GLY A 275 -13.31 10.87 -23.78
CA GLY A 275 -13.05 10.34 -25.12
C GLY A 275 -12.82 8.83 -25.12
N VAL A 276 -11.95 8.37 -24.23
CA VAL A 276 -11.70 6.95 -23.93
C VAL A 276 -11.76 6.75 -22.42
N GLY A 277 -12.36 5.66 -21.96
CA GLY A 277 -12.32 5.30 -20.55
C GLY A 277 -10.91 4.86 -20.14
N ILE A 278 -10.52 3.65 -20.55
CA ILE A 278 -9.20 3.08 -20.25
C ILE A 278 -8.47 2.81 -21.57
N ASP A 279 -7.30 3.39 -21.73
CA ASP A 279 -6.37 3.02 -22.81
C ASP A 279 -5.24 2.17 -22.23
N MET A 280 -5.21 0.89 -22.61
CA MET A 280 -4.21 -0.09 -22.20
C MET A 280 -3.48 -0.70 -23.41
N ALA A 281 -3.53 -0.04 -24.57
CA ALA A 281 -2.98 -0.55 -25.82
C ALA A 281 -1.50 -0.19 -26.07
N GLN A 282 -0.82 0.36 -25.05
CA GLN A 282 0.52 0.92 -25.20
C GLN A 282 1.54 -0.12 -25.68
N GLY A 283 2.28 0.22 -26.74
CA GLY A 283 3.21 -0.68 -27.43
C GLY A 283 2.59 -1.47 -28.59
N GLY A 284 1.26 -1.45 -28.74
CA GLY A 284 0.52 -2.14 -29.81
C GLY A 284 0.69 -3.65 -29.79
N THR A 285 0.19 -4.34 -30.82
CA THR A 285 0.10 -5.81 -30.88
C THR A 285 1.45 -6.53 -30.82
N SER A 286 2.57 -5.86 -31.08
CA SER A 286 3.91 -6.47 -31.10
C SER A 286 4.70 -6.32 -29.81
N ALA A 287 4.31 -5.39 -28.93
CA ALA A 287 5.10 -5.03 -27.75
C ALA A 287 4.22 -4.42 -26.64
N GLN A 288 3.01 -4.98 -26.41
CA GLN A 288 2.15 -4.50 -25.33
C GLN A 288 2.91 -4.48 -24.01
N THR A 289 2.93 -3.30 -23.39
CA THR A 289 3.67 -3.00 -22.15
C THR A 289 2.79 -3.08 -20.91
N VAL A 290 1.48 -3.12 -21.08
CA VAL A 290 0.52 -3.41 -20.00
C VAL A 290 0.42 -4.93 -19.83
N GLY A 291 0.60 -5.41 -18.61
CA GLY A 291 0.51 -6.82 -18.27
C GLY A 291 -0.92 -7.27 -18.10
N SER A 292 -1.60 -6.72 -17.08
CA SER A 292 -3.00 -6.98 -16.82
C SER A 292 -3.76 -5.82 -16.17
N VAL A 293 -5.05 -5.72 -16.47
CA VAL A 293 -5.98 -4.75 -15.88
C VAL A 293 -7.26 -5.49 -15.47
N LEU A 294 -7.74 -5.22 -14.27
CA LEU A 294 -9.05 -5.66 -13.81
C LEU A 294 -9.92 -4.43 -13.58
N LEU A 295 -11.10 -4.39 -14.20
CA LEU A 295 -12.11 -3.35 -13.98
C LEU A 295 -13.34 -3.96 -13.31
N VAL A 296 -13.58 -3.57 -12.05
CA VAL A 296 -14.59 -4.18 -11.19
C VAL A 296 -15.58 -3.12 -10.71
N ASP A 297 -16.87 -3.46 -10.62
CA ASP A 297 -17.94 -2.66 -9.98
C ASP A 297 -18.04 -1.20 -10.47
N SER A 298 -17.72 -0.97 -11.74
CA SER A 298 -17.52 0.37 -12.30
C SER A 298 -18.67 0.83 -13.18
N THR A 299 -18.70 2.11 -13.51
CA THR A 299 -19.64 2.72 -14.46
C THR A 299 -18.88 3.58 -15.46
N ILE A 300 -19.15 3.37 -16.74
CA ILE A 300 -18.68 4.22 -17.83
C ILE A 300 -19.91 4.74 -18.58
N SER A 301 -20.03 6.05 -18.72
CA SER A 301 -21.14 6.72 -19.41
C SER A 301 -20.65 7.79 -20.36
N ASN A 302 -21.45 8.06 -21.40
CA ASN A 302 -21.23 9.13 -22.36
C ASN A 302 -19.81 9.14 -22.97
N THR A 303 -19.23 7.96 -23.13
CA THR A 303 -17.83 7.77 -23.52
C THR A 303 -17.82 6.83 -24.73
N PRO A 304 -17.37 7.27 -25.92
CA PRO A 304 -17.55 6.49 -27.15
C PRO A 304 -16.79 5.15 -27.14
N ILE A 305 -15.68 5.05 -26.42
CA ILE A 305 -14.90 3.82 -26.22
C ILE A 305 -14.66 3.61 -24.72
N GLY A 306 -15.23 2.53 -24.17
CA GLY A 306 -14.99 2.13 -22.79
C GLY A 306 -13.53 1.78 -22.55
N ILE A 307 -13.03 0.76 -23.23
CA ILE A 307 -11.66 0.25 -23.09
C ILE A 307 -11.02 0.05 -24.47
N SER A 308 -9.78 0.51 -24.62
CA SER A 308 -8.94 0.33 -25.82
C SER A 308 -7.78 -0.62 -25.49
N THR A 309 -7.65 -1.71 -26.23
CA THR A 309 -6.63 -2.75 -26.03
C THR A 309 -5.96 -3.16 -27.33
N ALA A 310 -4.78 -3.79 -27.27
CA ALA A 310 -4.10 -4.37 -28.43
C ALA A 310 -3.94 -5.90 -28.35
N TYR A 311 -4.63 -6.55 -27.41
CA TYR A 311 -4.59 -8.01 -27.23
C TYR A 311 -5.23 -8.74 -28.41
N SER A 312 -4.59 -9.84 -28.82
CA SER A 312 -5.17 -10.81 -29.73
C SER A 312 -4.94 -12.24 -29.22
N THR A 313 -5.94 -13.11 -29.34
CA THR A 313 -5.80 -14.54 -29.01
C THR A 313 -4.79 -15.27 -29.90
N SER A 314 -4.33 -14.66 -30.99
CA SER A 314 -3.33 -15.23 -31.90
C SER A 314 -1.88 -14.88 -31.55
N GLU A 315 -1.62 -13.99 -30.60
CA GLU A 315 -0.27 -13.49 -30.31
C GLU A 315 0.60 -14.49 -29.55
N GLY A 316 -0.01 -15.45 -28.85
CA GLY A 316 0.69 -16.49 -28.09
C GLY A 316 1.25 -16.05 -26.73
N ALA A 317 1.19 -14.75 -26.41
CA ALA A 317 1.50 -14.16 -25.12
C ALA A 317 0.21 -13.79 -24.34
N THR A 318 0.38 -13.29 -23.11
CA THR A 318 -0.74 -12.88 -22.24
C THR A 318 -0.78 -11.37 -21.98
N ASN A 319 0.06 -10.59 -22.66
CA ASN A 319 0.15 -9.14 -22.50
C ASN A 319 -1.21 -8.48 -22.76
N GLY A 320 -1.55 -7.46 -21.98
CA GLY A 320 -2.84 -6.80 -22.09
C GLY A 320 -4.01 -7.67 -21.62
N THR A 321 -3.79 -8.64 -20.72
CA THR A 321 -4.87 -9.37 -20.05
C THR A 321 -5.87 -8.40 -19.45
N LEU A 322 -7.16 -8.61 -19.67
CA LEU A 322 -8.22 -7.73 -19.18
C LEU A 322 -9.38 -8.55 -18.63
N ILE A 323 -9.79 -8.21 -17.40
CA ILE A 323 -10.97 -8.75 -16.72
C ILE A 323 -11.94 -7.60 -16.50
N ILE A 324 -13.20 -7.79 -16.87
CA ILE A 324 -14.31 -6.87 -16.59
C ILE A 324 -15.31 -7.63 -15.73
N ASP A 325 -15.65 -7.13 -14.54
CA ASP A 325 -16.64 -7.73 -13.64
C ASP A 325 -17.60 -6.65 -13.13
N ASN A 326 -18.90 -6.86 -13.35
CA ASN A 326 -19.96 -5.96 -12.90
C ASN A 326 -19.79 -4.48 -13.34
N VAL A 327 -19.55 -4.24 -14.63
CA VAL A 327 -19.33 -2.88 -15.16
C VAL A 327 -20.52 -2.38 -15.97
N ASP A 328 -21.10 -1.26 -15.57
CA ASP A 328 -22.21 -0.62 -16.29
C ASP A 328 -21.70 0.28 -17.42
N MET A 329 -21.98 -0.10 -18.66
CA MET A 329 -21.72 0.70 -19.87
C MET A 329 -23.03 0.95 -20.65
N SER A 330 -24.17 1.01 -19.95
CA SER A 330 -25.50 1.12 -20.55
C SER A 330 -25.80 2.47 -21.18
N THR A 331 -25.14 3.54 -20.70
CA THR A 331 -25.50 4.91 -21.06
C THR A 331 -24.50 5.50 -22.05
N ASN A 332 -24.83 5.46 -23.34
CA ASN A 332 -24.08 6.10 -24.42
C ASN A 332 -22.60 5.67 -24.54
N VAL A 333 -22.34 4.36 -24.41
CA VAL A 333 -21.03 3.74 -24.63
C VAL A 333 -21.19 2.70 -25.74
N PRO A 334 -21.15 3.07 -27.03
CA PRO A 334 -21.40 2.13 -28.12
C PRO A 334 -20.37 1.00 -28.21
N VAL A 335 -19.12 1.25 -27.83
CA VAL A 335 -18.02 0.28 -27.87
C VAL A 335 -17.48 0.07 -26.45
N ALA A 336 -17.79 -1.07 -25.84
CA ALA A 336 -17.28 -1.39 -24.51
C ALA A 336 -15.78 -1.74 -24.56
N VAL A 337 -15.38 -2.57 -25.54
CA VAL A 337 -13.97 -2.91 -25.78
C VAL A 337 -13.65 -2.76 -27.26
N SER A 338 -12.58 -2.02 -27.56
CA SER A 338 -12.09 -1.75 -28.92
C SER A 338 -10.69 -2.32 -29.11
N ASP A 339 -10.44 -2.91 -30.27
CA ASP A 339 -9.09 -3.13 -30.77
C ASP A 339 -8.47 -1.79 -31.19
N ALA A 340 -7.32 -1.45 -30.63
CA ALA A 340 -6.72 -0.14 -30.81
C ALA A 340 -6.12 0.07 -32.22
N GLY A 341 -5.66 -1.00 -32.88
CA GLY A 341 -5.03 -0.93 -34.20
C GLY A 341 -6.05 -0.82 -35.32
N SER A 342 -6.95 -1.81 -35.40
CA SER A 342 -7.99 -1.93 -36.41
C SER A 342 -9.23 -1.07 -36.15
N LYS A 343 -9.41 -0.59 -34.91
CA LYS A 343 -10.64 0.08 -34.44
C LYS A 343 -11.88 -0.81 -34.48
N ALA A 344 -11.69 -2.13 -34.52
CA ALA A 344 -12.80 -3.08 -34.46
C ALA A 344 -13.43 -3.10 -33.06
N THR A 345 -14.75 -3.22 -33.01
CA THR A 345 -15.48 -3.50 -31.78
C THR A 345 -15.28 -4.96 -31.39
N LEU A 346 -14.62 -5.19 -30.26
CA LEU A 346 -14.41 -6.52 -29.68
C LEU A 346 -15.58 -6.89 -28.75
N LEU A 347 -16.13 -5.90 -28.04
CA LEU A 347 -17.32 -6.03 -27.22
C LEU A 347 -18.21 -4.80 -27.42
N ALA A 348 -19.46 -5.02 -27.83
CA ALA A 348 -20.46 -3.95 -27.93
C ALA A 348 -20.83 -3.45 -26.53
N GLY A 349 -21.01 -2.13 -26.38
CA GLY A 349 -21.49 -1.53 -25.14
C GLY A 349 -23.00 -1.26 -25.17
N ASN A 350 -23.42 -0.15 -24.56
CA ASN A 350 -24.83 0.18 -24.28
C ASN A 350 -25.56 -0.93 -23.50
N THR A 351 -24.81 -1.61 -22.64
CA THR A 351 -25.32 -2.63 -21.72
C THR A 351 -24.45 -2.67 -20.47
N LYS A 352 -24.96 -3.29 -19.42
CA LYS A 352 -24.15 -3.73 -18.29
C LYS A 352 -23.39 -5.01 -18.70
N ILE A 353 -22.09 -5.03 -18.45
CA ILE A 353 -21.21 -6.18 -18.67
C ILE A 353 -21.07 -6.92 -17.34
N ALA A 354 -21.65 -8.11 -17.26
CA ALA A 354 -21.60 -8.91 -16.05
C ALA A 354 -20.20 -9.51 -15.82
N SER A 355 -19.64 -10.16 -16.85
CA SER A 355 -18.26 -10.64 -16.84
C SER A 355 -17.73 -10.76 -18.27
N TRP A 356 -16.47 -10.36 -18.49
CA TRP A 356 -15.76 -10.53 -19.76
C TRP A 356 -14.27 -10.68 -19.50
N THR A 357 -13.62 -11.55 -20.26
CA THR A 357 -12.20 -11.86 -20.09
C THR A 357 -11.50 -11.87 -21.43
N GLN A 358 -10.31 -11.26 -21.47
CA GLN A 358 -9.28 -11.60 -22.46
C GLN A 358 -7.97 -11.99 -21.80
N GLY A 359 -7.27 -12.95 -22.39
CA GLY A 359 -6.07 -13.57 -21.85
C GLY A 359 -6.24 -15.08 -21.74
N ARG A 360 -5.43 -15.75 -20.90
CA ARG A 360 -5.48 -17.21 -20.76
C ARG A 360 -6.35 -17.65 -19.59
N GLN A 361 -7.28 -18.55 -19.88
CA GLN A 361 -8.27 -19.08 -18.95
C GLN A 361 -8.01 -20.56 -18.66
N TYR A 362 -8.19 -20.95 -17.40
CA TYR A 362 -8.14 -22.30 -16.88
C TYR A 362 -9.43 -22.58 -16.10
N LEU A 363 -10.30 -23.44 -16.63
CA LEU A 363 -11.50 -23.93 -15.94
C LEU A 363 -11.29 -25.41 -15.56
N PRO A 364 -12.07 -25.97 -14.60
CA PRO A 364 -11.87 -27.34 -14.14
C PRO A 364 -11.77 -28.31 -15.31
N ALA A 365 -10.70 -29.10 -15.35
CA ALA A 365 -10.39 -30.10 -16.37
C ALA A 365 -9.95 -29.60 -17.78
N SER A 366 -9.24 -28.47 -17.89
CA SER A 366 -8.76 -28.00 -19.20
C SER A 366 -7.29 -27.56 -19.23
N ALA A 367 -6.63 -27.82 -20.37
CA ALA A 367 -5.42 -27.09 -20.75
C ALA A 367 -5.78 -25.62 -20.99
N GLY A 368 -4.93 -24.69 -20.55
CA GLY A 368 -5.21 -23.25 -20.65
C GLY A 368 -5.55 -22.80 -22.07
N LYS A 369 -6.59 -21.98 -22.20
CA LYS A 369 -7.13 -21.48 -23.48
C LYS A 369 -7.02 -19.95 -23.53
N ALA A 370 -6.48 -19.41 -24.63
CA ALA A 370 -6.58 -17.98 -24.91
C ALA A 370 -8.03 -17.61 -25.29
N VAL A 371 -8.59 -16.62 -24.62
CA VAL A 371 -9.97 -16.15 -24.79
C VAL A 371 -10.01 -14.65 -24.98
N GLN A 372 -11.09 -14.16 -25.60
CA GLN A 372 -11.46 -12.73 -25.71
C GLN A 372 -12.99 -12.69 -25.86
N GLU A 373 -13.69 -13.06 -24.79
CA GLU A 373 -15.12 -13.36 -24.84
C GLU A 373 -15.83 -13.07 -23.50
N VAL A 374 -17.16 -12.95 -23.57
CA VAL A 374 -18.03 -12.83 -22.39
C VAL A 374 -17.94 -14.11 -21.56
N GLN A 375 -17.93 -13.95 -20.24
CA GLN A 375 -17.85 -15.05 -19.29
C GLN A 375 -19.11 -15.15 -18.43
N THR A 376 -19.25 -16.27 -17.73
CA THR A 376 -20.22 -16.39 -16.64
C THR A 376 -19.66 -15.66 -15.43
N ALA A 377 -20.41 -14.69 -14.90
CA ALA A 377 -19.99 -13.99 -13.70
C ALA A 377 -20.00 -14.93 -12.49
N PRO A 378 -18.96 -14.89 -11.63
CA PRO A 378 -18.96 -15.68 -10.41
C PRO A 378 -20.04 -15.17 -9.47
N THR A 379 -20.73 -16.09 -8.79
CA THR A 379 -21.68 -15.71 -7.75
C THR A 379 -20.89 -15.39 -6.50
N LYS A 380 -20.87 -14.12 -6.11
CA LYS A 380 -20.20 -13.66 -4.89
C LYS A 380 -21.18 -13.75 -3.70
N PRO A 381 -20.76 -14.30 -2.55
CA PRO A 381 -21.56 -14.34 -1.33
C PRO A 381 -22.12 -12.98 -0.94
N ALA A 382 -23.38 -12.93 -0.49
CA ALA A 382 -24.04 -11.68 -0.13
C ALA A 382 -23.35 -10.92 1.00
N SER A 383 -22.63 -11.62 1.89
CA SER A 383 -21.83 -11.02 2.97
C SER A 383 -20.73 -10.10 2.44
N LEU A 384 -20.14 -10.42 1.27
CA LEU A 384 -19.11 -9.63 0.60
C LEU A 384 -19.65 -8.41 -0.15
N LEU A 385 -20.97 -8.33 -0.36
CA LEU A 385 -21.60 -7.39 -1.27
C LEU A 385 -22.44 -6.34 -0.53
N THR A 386 -22.47 -5.15 -1.09
CA THR A 386 -23.49 -4.13 -0.79
C THR A 386 -24.87 -4.57 -1.30
N SER A 387 -25.93 -3.88 -0.88
CA SER A 387 -27.29 -4.12 -1.40
C SER A 387 -27.43 -3.86 -2.91
N ALA A 388 -26.48 -3.15 -3.53
CA ALA A 388 -26.43 -2.93 -4.96
C ALA A 388 -25.71 -4.06 -5.74
N GLY A 389 -25.19 -5.07 -5.03
CA GLY A 389 -24.45 -6.19 -5.61
C GLY A 389 -23.01 -5.87 -5.99
N GLN A 390 -22.47 -4.74 -5.53
CA GLN A 390 -21.04 -4.39 -5.64
C GLN A 390 -20.29 -4.91 -4.42
N VAL A 391 -19.02 -5.28 -4.55
CA VAL A 391 -18.18 -5.64 -3.41
C VAL A 391 -18.09 -4.46 -2.45
N PHE A 392 -18.23 -4.74 -1.15
CA PHE A 392 -18.21 -3.72 -0.12
C PHE A 392 -16.84 -3.02 -0.06
N THR A 393 -16.86 -1.69 0.05
CA THR A 393 -15.65 -0.88 0.21
C THR A 393 -15.86 0.19 1.27
N ARG A 394 -14.78 0.53 1.97
CA ARG A 394 -14.77 1.60 2.99
C ARG A 394 -13.39 2.25 3.04
N SER A 395 -13.35 3.58 2.87
CA SER A 395 -12.11 4.35 2.97
C SER A 395 -11.64 4.56 4.40
N LYS A 396 -10.33 4.80 4.54
CA LYS A 396 -9.71 5.15 5.82
C LYS A 396 -10.52 6.24 6.53
N PRO A 397 -11.03 5.99 7.75
CA PRO A 397 -11.75 7.01 8.51
C PRO A 397 -10.81 8.15 8.92
N GLN A 398 -11.27 9.39 8.75
CA GLN A 398 -10.53 10.59 9.17
C GLN A 398 -11.19 11.33 10.35
N TYR A 399 -12.38 10.88 10.77
CA TYR A 399 -13.09 11.40 11.95
C TYR A 399 -13.40 12.90 11.88
N GLU A 400 -13.79 13.38 10.70
CA GLU A 400 -13.99 14.80 10.35
C GLU A 400 -15.00 15.51 11.25
N THR A 401 -15.96 14.76 11.80
CA THR A 401 -17.06 15.26 12.64
C THR A 401 -16.79 15.16 14.13
N GLU A 402 -15.70 14.50 14.53
CA GLU A 402 -15.39 14.25 15.93
C GLU A 402 -14.65 15.45 16.55
N PRO A 403 -15.07 15.94 17.73
CA PRO A 403 -14.34 16.99 18.41
C PRO A 403 -13.00 16.45 18.92
N VAL A 404 -11.99 17.33 19.00
CA VAL A 404 -10.67 16.98 19.57
C VAL A 404 -10.75 16.38 20.98
N SER A 405 -11.79 16.72 21.75
CA SER A 405 -12.04 16.16 23.09
C SER A 405 -12.40 14.67 23.11
N SER A 406 -12.80 14.09 21.97
CA SER A 406 -13.03 12.64 21.83
C SER A 406 -11.72 11.85 21.74
N PHE A 407 -10.58 12.52 21.52
CA PHE A 407 -9.30 11.85 21.33
C PHE A 407 -8.56 11.66 22.67
N LYS A 408 -8.22 10.40 22.97
CA LYS A 408 -7.47 10.00 24.15
C LYS A 408 -6.02 9.70 23.78
N SER A 409 -5.14 10.67 23.98
CA SER A 409 -3.69 10.52 23.80
C SER A 409 -3.12 9.48 24.75
N VAL A 410 -2.41 8.48 24.21
CA VAL A 410 -1.73 7.46 25.03
C VAL A 410 -0.60 8.06 25.86
N LYS A 411 0.11 9.08 25.36
CA LYS A 411 1.14 9.79 26.14
C LYS A 411 0.56 10.60 27.29
N ALA A 412 -0.56 11.26 27.07
CA ALA A 412 -1.28 11.96 28.13
C ALA A 412 -1.77 10.99 29.22
N ALA A 413 -2.03 9.73 28.86
CA ALA A 413 -2.41 8.66 29.77
C ALA A 413 -1.23 7.91 30.40
N GLY A 414 0.01 8.27 30.08
CA GLY A 414 1.21 7.81 30.79
C GLY A 414 2.19 6.95 29.99
N ALA A 415 1.80 6.49 28.79
CA ALA A 415 2.72 5.80 27.87
C ALA A 415 3.88 6.73 27.48
N LYS A 416 5.09 6.20 27.31
CA LYS A 416 6.28 7.01 27.01
C LYS A 416 6.52 7.12 25.51
N GLY A 417 6.38 6.02 24.78
CA GLY A 417 6.71 5.98 23.36
C GLY A 417 8.18 6.29 23.09
N ASP A 418 9.07 5.93 24.01
CA ASP A 418 10.51 6.24 23.98
C ASP A 418 11.39 5.10 23.42
N GLY A 419 10.79 3.99 23.01
CA GLY A 419 11.47 2.83 22.43
C GLY A 419 12.18 1.94 23.45
N THR A 420 12.00 2.18 24.76
CA THR A 420 12.68 1.44 25.83
C THR A 420 11.78 1.10 27.01
N THR A 421 10.92 2.03 27.44
CA THR A 421 9.98 1.85 28.54
C THR A 421 8.89 0.88 28.10
N ASP A 422 8.59 -0.08 28.99
CA ASP A 422 7.45 -0.97 28.83
C ASP A 422 6.15 -0.19 29.01
N ASP A 423 5.46 0.05 27.90
CA ASP A 423 4.23 0.82 27.82
C ASP A 423 2.97 -0.06 27.88
N THR A 424 3.13 -1.38 28.05
CA THR A 424 2.04 -2.36 28.02
C THR A 424 0.91 -1.99 28.99
N ALA A 425 1.25 -1.73 30.26
CA ALA A 425 0.25 -1.44 31.28
C ALA A 425 -0.44 -0.09 31.07
N ALA A 426 0.29 0.91 30.56
CA ALA A 426 -0.28 2.23 30.26
C ALA A 426 -1.27 2.14 29.10
N ILE A 427 -0.89 1.45 28.02
CA ILE A 427 -1.75 1.26 26.84
C ILE A 427 -2.97 0.41 27.21
N GLN A 428 -2.80 -0.68 27.95
CA GLN A 428 -3.94 -1.49 28.42
C GLN A 428 -4.92 -0.65 29.24
N ALA A 429 -4.44 0.21 30.14
CA ALA A 429 -5.32 1.08 30.93
C ALA A 429 -6.09 2.10 30.07
N VAL A 430 -5.51 2.60 28.97
CA VAL A 430 -6.23 3.44 28.02
C VAL A 430 -7.34 2.65 27.35
N PHE A 431 -7.04 1.45 26.86
CA PHE A 431 -8.03 0.58 26.24
C PHE A 431 -9.15 0.17 27.19
N ASP A 432 -8.82 -0.18 28.43
CA ASP A 432 -9.81 -0.55 29.46
C ASP A 432 -10.74 0.63 29.84
N SER A 433 -10.28 1.87 29.66
CA SER A 433 -11.04 3.09 29.99
C SER A 433 -11.67 3.78 28.78
N ALA A 434 -11.36 3.35 27.56
CA ALA A 434 -11.95 3.87 26.35
C ALA A 434 -13.41 3.40 26.21
N THR A 435 -14.26 4.31 25.75
CA THR A 435 -15.65 4.04 25.40
C THR A 435 -15.79 4.11 23.88
N ALA A 436 -16.89 3.60 23.33
CA ALA A 436 -17.13 3.64 21.88
C ALA A 436 -17.13 5.07 21.28
N SER A 437 -17.42 6.10 22.08
CA SER A 437 -17.34 7.51 21.66
C SER A 437 -15.93 8.08 21.68
N ASP A 438 -14.96 7.40 22.30
CA ASP A 438 -13.56 7.84 22.30
C ASP A 438 -12.84 7.35 21.04
N ILE A 439 -11.74 8.03 20.72
CA ILE A 439 -10.76 7.61 19.72
C ILE A 439 -9.41 7.58 20.43
N VAL A 440 -8.79 6.42 20.56
CA VAL A 440 -7.46 6.32 21.14
C VAL A 440 -6.45 6.84 20.14
N TYR A 441 -5.71 7.87 20.55
CA TYR A 441 -4.72 8.54 19.75
C TYR A 441 -3.32 8.11 20.17
N PHE A 442 -2.63 7.39 19.30
CA PHE A 442 -1.22 7.13 19.49
C PHE A 442 -0.44 8.34 18.98
N ASP A 443 0.03 9.19 19.90
CA ASP A 443 1.04 10.19 19.58
C ASP A 443 2.26 9.51 18.95
N HIS A 444 3.02 10.19 18.08
CA HIS A 444 4.15 9.54 17.43
C HIS A 444 5.18 9.09 18.48
N GLY A 445 5.72 7.88 18.35
CA GLY A 445 6.64 7.28 19.32
C GLY A 445 6.86 5.80 19.04
N ALA A 446 7.74 5.18 19.83
CA ALA A 446 7.97 3.74 19.82
C ALA A 446 7.56 3.14 21.16
N TYR A 447 6.47 2.38 21.16
CA TYR A 447 5.82 1.86 22.36
C TYR A 447 6.20 0.40 22.55
N VAL A 448 7.05 0.09 23.55
CA VAL A 448 7.49 -1.28 23.81
C VAL A 448 6.40 -2.04 24.56
N ILE A 449 5.98 -3.18 24.01
CA ILE A 449 4.98 -4.10 24.54
C ILE A 449 5.66 -5.39 24.96
N THR A 450 5.55 -5.78 26.23
CA THR A 450 6.25 -6.98 26.78
C THR A 450 5.32 -8.13 27.12
N SER A 451 4.00 -7.92 27.00
CA SER A 451 2.97 -8.96 27.09
C SER A 451 1.73 -8.54 26.28
N THR A 452 0.84 -9.48 25.97
CA THR A 452 -0.38 -9.23 25.19
C THR A 452 -1.18 -8.02 25.69
N VAL A 453 -1.45 -7.09 24.78
CA VAL A 453 -2.42 -6.01 24.96
C VAL A 453 -3.77 -6.48 24.40
N LYS A 454 -4.80 -6.47 25.24
CA LYS A 454 -6.17 -6.80 24.86
C LYS A 454 -6.89 -5.54 24.38
N VAL A 455 -7.23 -5.52 23.11
CA VAL A 455 -7.98 -4.44 22.49
C VAL A 455 -9.48 -4.77 22.61
N PRO A 456 -10.31 -3.86 23.17
CA PRO A 456 -11.75 -4.05 23.26
C PRO A 456 -12.41 -4.22 21.90
N LYS A 457 -13.54 -4.91 21.87
CA LYS A 457 -14.32 -5.14 20.65
C LYS A 457 -15.01 -3.89 20.08
N ASP A 458 -15.12 -2.82 20.86
CA ASP A 458 -15.74 -1.55 20.47
C ASP A 458 -14.75 -0.41 20.70
N ILE A 459 -13.91 -0.12 19.71
CA ILE A 459 -12.85 0.88 19.84
C ILE A 459 -12.42 1.47 18.50
N ARG A 460 -12.02 2.75 18.51
CA ARG A 460 -11.40 3.43 17.38
C ARG A 460 -10.00 3.86 17.78
N ILE A 461 -9.02 3.57 16.95
CA ILE A 461 -7.59 3.80 17.19
C ILE A 461 -6.99 4.50 15.97
N THR A 462 -6.22 5.56 16.17
CA THR A 462 -5.47 6.22 15.09
C THR A 462 -4.12 6.74 15.57
N GLY A 463 -3.12 6.74 14.68
CA GLY A 463 -1.77 7.19 15.00
C GLY A 463 -1.35 8.52 14.36
N GLU A 464 -0.43 9.22 15.01
CA GLU A 464 0.31 10.35 14.43
C GLU A 464 1.44 9.83 13.54
N ILE A 465 1.20 9.77 12.21
CA ILE A 465 2.18 9.32 11.21
C ILE A 465 2.89 8.02 11.61
N TRP A 466 2.12 6.93 11.74
CA TRP A 466 2.65 5.59 11.99
C TRP A 466 3.56 5.47 13.24
N PRO A 467 3.04 5.71 14.46
CA PRO A 467 3.74 5.31 15.67
C PRO A 467 3.99 3.80 15.68
N LEU A 468 5.09 3.42 16.32
CA LEU A 468 5.61 2.06 16.34
C LEU A 468 5.08 1.32 17.58
N ILE A 469 4.41 0.19 17.39
CA ILE A 469 4.08 -0.76 18.45
C ILE A 469 5.13 -1.88 18.39
N MET A 470 6.00 -1.94 19.40
CA MET A 470 7.19 -2.79 19.37
C MET A 470 7.06 -3.97 20.32
N ALA A 471 6.94 -5.18 19.79
CA ALA A 471 7.00 -6.39 20.60
C ALA A 471 8.40 -6.58 21.19
N GLY A 472 8.49 -6.69 22.52
CA GLY A 472 9.74 -6.84 23.25
C GLY A 472 9.60 -7.77 24.45
N GLY A 473 10.65 -7.87 25.26
CA GLY A 473 10.64 -8.72 26.45
C GLY A 473 10.69 -10.22 26.12
N THR A 474 10.18 -11.05 27.03
CA THR A 474 10.28 -12.52 26.94
C THR A 474 8.95 -13.23 26.68
N ALA A 475 7.82 -12.51 26.66
CA ALA A 475 6.51 -13.13 26.41
C ALA A 475 6.38 -13.66 24.97
N PHE A 476 7.16 -13.10 24.04
CA PHE A 476 7.09 -13.39 22.61
C PHE A 476 8.35 -14.09 22.07
N SER A 477 9.20 -14.66 22.93
CA SER A 477 10.50 -15.21 22.54
C SER A 477 10.50 -16.70 22.20
N ASP A 478 9.36 -17.39 22.29
CA ASP A 478 9.25 -18.85 22.13
C ASP A 478 8.27 -19.21 21.01
N GLN A 479 8.78 -19.60 19.83
CA GLN A 479 7.95 -20.03 18.69
C GLN A 479 7.08 -21.27 18.98
N THR A 480 7.38 -22.03 20.04
CA THR A 480 6.55 -23.19 20.44
C THR A 480 5.36 -22.79 21.30
N LYS A 481 5.34 -21.54 21.78
CA LYS A 481 4.27 -20.94 22.58
C LYS A 481 4.00 -19.51 22.10
N PRO A 482 3.57 -19.35 20.84
CA PRO A 482 3.34 -18.03 20.29
C PRO A 482 2.22 -17.31 21.05
N ALA A 483 2.30 -15.99 21.14
CA ALA A 483 1.34 -15.15 21.84
C ALA A 483 1.06 -13.86 21.06
N PRO A 484 -0.19 -13.36 21.09
CA PRO A 484 -0.55 -12.11 20.41
C PRO A 484 0.06 -10.90 21.11
N VAL A 485 0.63 -9.98 20.32
CA VAL A 485 1.08 -8.66 20.80
C VAL A 485 -0.15 -7.79 21.01
N PHE A 486 -0.94 -7.58 19.96
CA PHE A 486 -2.30 -7.06 20.06
C PHE A 486 -3.30 -8.20 19.83
N GLN A 487 -4.19 -8.39 20.80
CA GLN A 487 -5.35 -9.29 20.69
C GLN A 487 -6.61 -8.45 20.50
N VAL A 488 -7.14 -8.40 19.28
CA VAL A 488 -8.27 -7.55 18.88
C VAL A 488 -9.60 -8.26 19.08
N GLY A 489 -10.32 -7.84 20.13
CA GLY A 489 -11.47 -8.58 20.65
C GLY A 489 -11.04 -9.89 21.32
N GLN A 490 -12.00 -10.58 21.93
CA GLN A 490 -11.85 -11.98 22.34
C GLN A 490 -12.54 -12.90 21.33
N PRO A 491 -12.17 -14.19 21.25
CA PRO A 491 -12.86 -15.13 20.37
C PRO A 491 -14.38 -15.12 20.57
N GLY A 492 -15.13 -14.90 19.48
CA GLY A 492 -16.60 -14.81 19.48
C GLY A 492 -17.17 -13.42 19.80
N ASP A 493 -16.32 -12.41 20.02
CA ASP A 493 -16.79 -11.04 20.12
C ASP A 493 -17.35 -10.54 18.78
N VAL A 494 -18.48 -9.84 18.85
CA VAL A 494 -19.03 -9.04 17.76
C VAL A 494 -18.98 -7.58 18.21
N GLY A 495 -18.40 -6.70 17.41
CA GLY A 495 -18.17 -5.30 17.75
C GLY A 495 -17.76 -4.44 16.55
N SER A 496 -17.30 -3.23 16.85
CA SER A 496 -16.78 -2.27 15.86
C SER A 496 -15.38 -1.84 16.25
N VAL A 497 -14.38 -2.26 15.47
CA VAL A 497 -12.98 -1.92 15.68
C VAL A 497 -12.39 -1.23 14.46
N GLU A 498 -11.88 -0.02 14.64
CA GLU A 498 -11.18 0.73 13.60
C GLU A 498 -9.76 1.01 14.04
N ILE A 499 -8.77 0.63 13.22
CA ILE A 499 -7.36 0.93 13.48
C ILE A 499 -6.76 1.61 12.25
N SER A 500 -6.12 2.76 12.43
CA SER A 500 -5.46 3.45 11.32
C SER A 500 -4.11 4.09 11.66
N ASP A 501 -3.27 4.23 10.65
CA ASP A 501 -1.99 4.95 10.72
C ASP A 501 -1.07 4.42 11.84
N LEU A 502 -0.84 3.09 11.93
CA LEU A 502 0.08 2.43 12.89
C LEU A 502 1.13 1.56 12.17
N VAL A 503 2.28 1.32 12.81
CA VAL A 503 3.24 0.30 12.40
C VAL A 503 3.54 -0.64 13.57
N PHE A 504 3.52 -1.95 13.33
CA PHE A 504 3.92 -2.97 14.29
C PHE A 504 5.30 -3.52 13.96
N GLU A 505 6.18 -3.58 14.95
CA GLU A 505 7.57 -4.05 14.81
C GLU A 505 7.99 -4.96 15.97
N THR A 506 9.18 -5.54 15.87
CA THR A 506 9.82 -6.28 16.96
C THR A 506 11.07 -5.55 17.44
N LEU A 507 11.34 -5.65 18.75
CA LEU A 507 12.55 -5.19 19.40
C LEU A 507 13.48 -6.38 19.62
N GLY A 508 14.35 -6.63 18.64
CA GLY A 508 15.15 -7.84 18.53
C GLY A 508 14.30 -9.06 18.17
N PRO A 509 14.86 -10.27 18.31
CA PRO A 509 14.15 -11.48 17.93
C PRO A 509 12.96 -11.76 18.85
N GLN A 510 11.78 -11.91 18.26
CA GLN A 510 10.52 -12.26 18.93
C GLN A 510 9.81 -13.39 18.17
N PRO A 511 10.43 -14.57 18.02
CA PRO A 511 9.93 -15.66 17.16
C PRO A 511 8.62 -16.28 17.64
N GLY A 512 8.09 -15.90 18.80
CA GLY A 512 6.76 -16.25 19.31
C GLY A 512 5.73 -15.11 19.17
N ALA A 513 6.07 -13.96 18.59
CA ALA A 513 5.12 -12.86 18.43
C ALA A 513 4.11 -13.15 17.31
N ILE A 514 2.82 -13.17 17.65
CA ILE A 514 1.74 -12.95 16.68
C ILE A 514 1.44 -11.45 16.73
N MET A 515 1.83 -10.68 15.72
CA MET A 515 1.83 -9.21 15.83
C MET A 515 0.41 -8.66 16.03
N VAL A 516 -0.55 -9.16 15.26
CA VAL A 516 -1.98 -8.90 15.47
C VAL A 516 -2.76 -10.20 15.36
N GLU A 517 -3.47 -10.56 16.43
CA GLU A 517 -4.52 -11.58 16.41
C GLU A 517 -5.88 -10.88 16.38
N TRP A 518 -6.67 -11.14 15.35
CA TRP A 518 -7.96 -10.53 15.11
C TRP A 518 -9.08 -11.54 15.40
N ASN A 519 -9.86 -11.26 16.43
CA ASN A 519 -10.93 -12.14 16.92
C ASN A 519 -12.33 -11.57 16.71
N VAL A 520 -12.45 -10.25 16.56
CA VAL A 520 -13.74 -9.56 16.49
C VAL A 520 -14.41 -9.77 15.13
N ALA A 521 -15.70 -10.07 15.17
CA ALA A 521 -16.60 -9.97 14.02
C ALA A 521 -17.30 -8.61 13.98
N GLU A 522 -17.64 -8.18 12.79
CA GLU A 522 -18.27 -6.88 12.53
C GLU A 522 -19.72 -6.84 13.00
N THR A 523 -20.16 -5.71 13.56
CA THR A 523 -21.59 -5.45 13.83
C THR A 523 -22.34 -5.00 12.57
N SER A 524 -21.60 -4.40 11.62
CA SER A 524 -22.06 -4.00 10.29
C SER A 524 -20.90 -4.04 9.30
N GLN A 525 -21.16 -4.22 8.01
CA GLN A 525 -20.12 -4.29 6.97
C GLN A 525 -19.03 -3.22 7.12
N GLY A 526 -17.78 -3.66 7.27
CA GLY A 526 -16.61 -2.81 7.41
C GLY A 526 -16.46 -2.08 8.73
N SER A 527 -17.26 -2.40 9.75
CA SER A 527 -17.11 -1.82 11.10
C SER A 527 -15.91 -2.37 11.87
N ALA A 528 -15.32 -3.47 11.40
CA ALA A 528 -14.13 -4.11 11.94
C ALA A 528 -13.03 -4.10 10.86
N GLY A 529 -11.99 -3.28 11.00
CA GLY A 529 -10.95 -3.17 9.97
C GLY A 529 -9.70 -2.35 10.32
N MET A 530 -8.72 -2.43 9.42
CA MET A 530 -7.45 -1.70 9.48
C MET A 530 -7.17 -0.93 8.20
N TRP A 531 -6.70 0.33 8.32
CA TRP A 531 -6.38 1.21 7.19
C TRP A 531 -5.03 1.90 7.38
N ASP A 532 -4.10 1.80 6.41
CA ASP A 532 -2.73 2.33 6.58
C ASP A 532 -2.07 1.80 7.88
N VAL A 533 -2.29 0.51 8.17
CA VAL A 533 -1.64 -0.20 9.29
C VAL A 533 -0.68 -1.22 8.72
N HIS A 534 0.58 -1.16 9.13
CA HIS A 534 1.64 -1.97 8.53
C HIS A 534 2.37 -2.80 9.58
N MET A 535 2.97 -3.90 9.16
CA MET A 535 3.89 -4.71 9.95
C MET A 535 5.25 -4.58 9.28
N ARG A 536 6.25 -4.14 10.05
CA ARG A 536 7.61 -3.88 9.56
C ARG A 536 8.60 -4.59 10.46
N ILE A 537 9.01 -5.79 10.04
CA ILE A 537 9.85 -6.65 10.87
C ILE A 537 11.31 -6.51 10.45
N GLY A 538 12.06 -5.73 11.23
CA GLY A 538 13.47 -5.45 11.02
C GLY A 538 13.75 -4.31 10.04
N GLY A 539 15.02 -4.15 9.67
CA GLY A 539 15.49 -3.19 8.67
C GLY A 539 15.42 -1.72 9.04
N THR A 540 15.05 -1.39 10.29
CA THR A 540 14.83 0.00 10.73
C THR A 540 15.40 0.26 12.10
N ALA A 541 15.67 1.54 12.38
CA ALA A 541 16.27 1.99 13.62
C ALA A 541 15.44 1.55 14.83
N GLY A 542 16.11 0.96 15.82
CA GLY A 542 15.49 0.49 17.06
C GLY A 542 15.13 -0.98 17.06
N THR A 543 14.90 -1.61 15.91
CA THR A 543 14.53 -3.04 15.82
C THR A 543 15.63 -3.99 16.27
N LYS A 544 16.91 -3.56 16.27
CA LYS A 544 18.10 -4.43 16.46
C LYS A 544 18.21 -5.57 15.44
N LEU A 545 17.48 -5.45 14.34
CA LEU A 545 17.39 -6.39 13.23
C LEU A 545 17.83 -5.65 11.95
N GLN A 546 19.01 -5.01 12.03
CA GLN A 546 19.57 -4.11 11.02
C GLN A 546 20.82 -4.71 10.38
N SER A 547 21.38 -4.05 9.35
CA SER A 547 22.52 -4.56 8.59
C SER A 547 23.79 -4.78 9.44
N ASP A 548 23.93 -4.11 10.57
CA ASP A 548 25.02 -4.32 11.53
C ASP A 548 24.98 -5.70 12.23
N THR A 549 23.82 -6.36 12.21
CA THR A 549 23.56 -7.64 12.88
C THR A 549 23.14 -8.73 11.90
N CYS A 550 22.37 -8.36 10.87
CA CYS A 550 21.63 -9.28 10.01
C CYS A 550 21.98 -9.17 8.53
N SER A 551 23.10 -8.55 8.18
CA SER A 551 23.61 -8.49 6.80
C SER A 551 23.60 -9.86 6.10
N LYS A 552 23.22 -9.87 4.81
CA LYS A 552 23.23 -11.08 4.00
C LYS A 552 24.60 -11.75 3.93
N SER A 553 24.61 -13.07 3.81
CA SER A 553 25.84 -13.87 3.68
C SER A 553 25.73 -14.98 2.62
N PRO A 554 25.48 -14.65 1.34
CA PRO A 554 25.13 -15.65 0.32
C PRO A 554 26.24 -16.65 -0.01
N THR A 555 27.50 -16.32 0.29
CA THR A 555 28.67 -17.18 0.05
C THR A 555 28.89 -18.22 1.16
N THR A 556 28.12 -18.15 2.25
CA THR A 556 28.23 -19.07 3.39
C THR A 556 26.90 -19.78 3.58
N ILE A 557 26.92 -21.11 3.52
CA ILE A 557 25.77 -21.92 3.92
C ILE A 557 25.80 -22.05 5.44
N ALA A 558 24.83 -21.44 6.11
CA ALA A 558 24.74 -21.41 7.56
C ALA A 558 23.27 -21.59 7.99
N PRO A 559 23.01 -22.15 9.19
CA PRO A 559 21.67 -22.08 9.76
C PRO A 559 21.24 -20.63 9.93
N ALA A 560 19.94 -20.39 9.98
CA ALA A 560 19.39 -19.09 10.30
C ALA A 560 20.02 -18.55 11.61
N ASN A 561 20.43 -17.29 11.60
CA ASN A 561 20.96 -16.62 12.79
C ASN A 561 19.80 -16.34 13.76
N PRO A 562 19.77 -16.92 14.97
CA PRO A 562 18.67 -16.69 15.92
C PRO A 562 18.56 -15.21 16.36
N ALA A 563 19.64 -14.44 16.29
CA ALA A 563 19.61 -13.00 16.56
C ALA A 563 18.85 -12.19 15.49
N CYS A 564 18.57 -12.81 14.34
CA CYS A 564 17.87 -12.21 13.21
C CYS A 564 16.49 -12.84 12.96
N GLU A 565 15.97 -13.61 13.91
CA GLU A 565 14.58 -14.03 13.87
C GLU A 565 13.66 -12.82 14.02
N GLY A 566 12.57 -12.80 13.24
CA GLY A 566 11.53 -11.79 13.28
C GLY A 566 10.40 -12.19 14.22
N ALA A 567 9.17 -12.20 13.71
CA ALA A 567 7.97 -12.63 14.41
C ALA A 567 7.54 -14.05 14.01
N PHE A 568 6.58 -14.62 14.74
CA PHE A 568 5.94 -15.90 14.42
C PHE A 568 4.95 -15.78 13.26
N LEU A 569 4.09 -14.76 13.32
CA LEU A 569 2.98 -14.49 12.39
C LEU A 569 2.62 -13.00 12.42
N LEU A 570 2.44 -12.36 11.27
CA LEU A 570 2.17 -10.92 11.21
C LEU A 570 0.69 -10.59 11.43
N LEU A 571 -0.22 -11.35 10.82
CA LEU A 571 -1.66 -11.22 11.06
C LEU A 571 -2.33 -12.58 11.14
N HIS A 572 -3.11 -12.78 12.19
CA HIS A 572 -3.99 -13.94 12.35
C HIS A 572 -5.45 -13.50 12.41
N VAL A 573 -6.22 -13.75 11.35
CA VAL A 573 -7.68 -13.60 11.38
C VAL A 573 -8.28 -14.93 11.80
N THR A 574 -8.83 -14.97 13.00
CA THR A 574 -9.29 -16.23 13.60
C THR A 574 -10.67 -16.65 13.10
N GLN A 575 -11.06 -17.88 13.44
CA GLN A 575 -12.25 -18.59 12.94
C GLN A 575 -13.56 -17.79 12.95
N GLN A 576 -13.82 -17.04 14.01
CA GLN A 576 -15.08 -16.30 14.18
C GLN A 576 -14.97 -14.83 13.76
N ALA A 577 -13.81 -14.39 13.28
CA ALA A 577 -13.54 -12.99 13.07
C ALA A 577 -13.88 -12.55 11.65
N THR A 578 -14.18 -11.27 11.46
CA THR A 578 -14.40 -10.66 10.14
C THR A 578 -13.55 -9.40 10.07
N ILE A 579 -13.05 -9.05 8.88
CA ILE A 579 -12.13 -7.91 8.79
C ILE A 579 -12.13 -7.26 7.42
N TYR A 580 -12.09 -5.93 7.42
CA TYR A 580 -11.77 -5.11 6.25
C TYR A 580 -10.33 -4.59 6.35
N LEU A 581 -9.51 -4.89 5.34
CA LEU A 581 -8.12 -4.46 5.23
C LEU A 581 -7.96 -3.55 4.00
N GLU A 582 -7.28 -2.42 4.18
CA GLU A 582 -6.97 -1.50 3.11
C GLU A 582 -5.61 -0.82 3.30
N ASN A 583 -4.76 -0.93 2.28
CA ASN A 583 -3.38 -0.45 2.31
C ASN A 583 -2.60 -0.97 3.53
N ASN A 584 -2.67 -2.29 3.76
CA ASN A 584 -1.88 -2.96 4.80
C ASN A 584 -0.66 -3.63 4.16
N TRP A 585 0.52 -3.37 4.72
CA TRP A 585 1.77 -3.95 4.23
C TRP A 585 2.39 -4.80 5.34
N PHE A 586 2.55 -6.09 5.09
CA PHE A 586 3.11 -7.09 6.00
C PHE A 586 4.52 -7.43 5.55
N TRP A 587 5.47 -6.53 5.82
CA TRP A 587 6.83 -6.58 5.30
C TRP A 587 7.82 -7.12 6.32
N VAL A 588 8.56 -8.13 5.90
CA VAL A 588 9.74 -8.65 6.60
C VAL A 588 10.95 -8.12 5.88
N ALA A 589 11.82 -7.40 6.58
CA ALA A 589 12.81 -6.57 5.92
C ALA A 589 13.80 -7.37 5.06
N ASP A 590 13.81 -7.08 3.77
CA ASP A 590 14.80 -7.60 2.82
C ASP A 590 16.06 -6.71 2.73
N HIS A 591 15.95 -5.45 3.18
CA HIS A 591 17.05 -4.49 3.23
C HIS A 591 16.93 -3.47 4.38
N GLU A 592 18.04 -2.79 4.62
CA GLU A 592 18.22 -1.74 5.61
C GLU A 592 17.71 -0.36 5.15
N LEU A 593 16.91 0.32 5.98
CA LEU A 593 16.30 1.62 5.66
C LEU A 593 16.93 2.83 6.37
N ASP A 594 17.71 2.65 7.43
CA ASP A 594 18.21 3.77 8.24
C ASP A 594 19.74 3.85 8.33
N LEU A 595 20.45 2.71 8.31
CA LEU A 595 21.91 2.71 8.27
C LEU A 595 22.42 3.02 6.86
N SER A 596 23.60 3.67 6.81
CA SER A 596 24.15 4.23 5.57
C SER A 596 24.53 3.22 4.48
N ASP A 597 24.59 1.93 4.80
CA ASP A 597 24.97 0.91 3.82
C ASP A 597 23.79 0.45 2.96
N HIS A 598 22.54 0.65 3.43
CA HIS A 598 21.30 0.22 2.79
C HIS A 598 21.38 -1.22 2.26
N ASN A 599 22.13 -2.07 2.96
CA ASN A 599 22.45 -3.39 2.47
C ASN A 599 21.24 -4.33 2.64
N GLN A 600 21.19 -5.36 1.82
CA GLN A 600 20.23 -6.44 1.99
C GLN A 600 20.55 -7.24 3.26
N ILE A 601 19.50 -7.69 3.94
CA ILE A 601 19.56 -8.36 5.25
C ILE A 601 18.73 -9.65 5.26
N ASN A 602 19.12 -10.58 6.14
CA ASN A 602 18.42 -11.83 6.41
C ASN A 602 17.58 -11.68 7.68
N ILE A 603 16.27 -11.43 7.55
CA ILE A 603 15.33 -11.49 8.67
C ILE A 603 14.46 -12.75 8.55
N PHE A 604 14.49 -13.60 9.58
CA PHE A 604 13.79 -14.87 9.57
C PHE A 604 12.43 -14.75 10.26
N ASN A 605 11.38 -14.44 9.52
CA ASN A 605 10.00 -14.36 10.03
C ASN A 605 9.20 -15.60 9.62
N GLY A 606 8.39 -16.15 10.52
CA GLY A 606 7.67 -17.40 10.27
C GLY A 606 6.62 -17.28 9.14
N ARG A 607 5.61 -16.43 9.35
CA ARG A 607 4.39 -16.37 8.54
C ARG A 607 3.96 -14.92 8.32
N GLY A 608 3.38 -14.64 7.15
CA GLY A 608 2.78 -13.35 6.84
C GLY A 608 1.37 -13.24 7.42
N VAL A 609 0.37 -13.56 6.61
CA VAL A 609 -1.06 -13.43 6.92
C VAL A 609 -1.72 -14.79 6.91
N LEU A 610 -2.42 -15.14 8.00
CA LEU A 610 -3.27 -16.33 8.11
C LEU A 610 -4.73 -15.91 8.29
N ILE A 611 -5.61 -16.41 7.42
CA ILE A 611 -7.05 -16.20 7.48
C ILE A 611 -7.75 -17.53 7.70
N GLU A 612 -8.44 -17.65 8.83
CA GLU A 612 -9.23 -18.84 9.19
C GLU A 612 -10.72 -18.53 9.36
N SER A 613 -11.17 -17.34 8.97
CA SER A 613 -12.57 -16.91 9.12
C SER A 613 -13.54 -17.88 8.46
N GLU A 614 -14.24 -18.70 9.26
CA GLU A 614 -15.07 -19.80 8.78
C GLU A 614 -16.32 -19.33 8.04
N VAL A 615 -16.78 -18.11 8.33
CA VAL A 615 -18.00 -17.52 7.75
C VAL A 615 -17.77 -16.20 7.03
N GLY A 616 -16.60 -15.57 7.18
CA GLY A 616 -16.33 -14.22 6.69
C GLY A 616 -17.35 -13.18 7.20
N PRO A 617 -17.44 -12.02 6.54
CA PRO A 617 -16.67 -11.61 5.37
C PRO A 617 -15.24 -11.16 5.70
N VAL A 618 -14.34 -11.33 4.75
CA VAL A 618 -12.98 -10.79 4.80
C VAL A 618 -12.69 -10.05 3.50
N TRP A 619 -12.25 -8.78 3.59
CA TRP A 619 -11.84 -7.98 2.43
C TRP A 619 -10.40 -7.52 2.56
N LEU A 620 -9.63 -7.65 1.48
CA LEU A 620 -8.26 -7.17 1.38
C LEU A 620 -8.12 -6.30 0.15
N TYR A 621 -7.96 -4.99 0.35
CA TYR A 621 -7.76 -4.01 -0.71
C TYR A 621 -6.32 -3.47 -0.72
N GLY A 622 -5.58 -3.75 -1.78
CA GLY A 622 -4.20 -3.31 -1.94
C GLY A 622 -3.30 -3.73 -0.78
N THR A 623 -3.41 -4.99 -0.35
CA THR A 623 -2.56 -5.55 0.69
C THR A 623 -1.34 -6.23 0.09
N SER A 624 -0.21 -6.15 0.78
CA SER A 624 1.02 -6.86 0.40
C SER A 624 1.57 -7.62 1.59
N SER A 625 2.04 -8.85 1.38
CA SER A 625 2.75 -9.64 2.40
C SER A 625 4.01 -10.25 1.79
N GLU A 626 5.16 -9.97 2.38
CA GLU A 626 6.43 -10.25 1.73
C GLU A 626 7.46 -10.86 2.69
N HIS A 627 8.30 -11.72 2.12
CA HIS A 627 9.53 -12.26 2.70
C HIS A 627 9.35 -13.09 3.98
N SER A 628 8.15 -13.64 4.22
CA SER A 628 7.96 -14.65 5.26
C SER A 628 8.42 -16.03 4.80
N ILE A 629 8.91 -16.85 5.74
CA ILE A 629 9.59 -18.12 5.41
C ILE A 629 8.64 -19.19 4.90
N LEU A 630 7.50 -19.38 5.57
CA LEU A 630 6.57 -20.47 5.24
C LEU A 630 5.57 -20.05 4.16
N TYR A 631 4.91 -18.90 4.38
CA TYR A 631 3.95 -18.34 3.45
C TYR A 631 3.78 -16.84 3.69
N ASN A 632 3.44 -16.14 2.61
CA ASN A 632 3.03 -14.75 2.66
C ASN A 632 1.53 -14.63 2.96
N TYR A 633 0.67 -15.31 2.19
CA TYR A 633 -0.74 -15.47 2.52
C TYR A 633 -1.13 -16.94 2.66
N GLN A 634 -1.88 -17.26 3.71
CA GLN A 634 -2.57 -18.52 3.86
C GLN A 634 -4.04 -18.31 4.22
N ILE A 635 -4.92 -19.00 3.51
CA ILE A 635 -6.35 -19.09 3.78
C ILE A 635 -6.62 -20.55 4.12
N ALA A 636 -7.08 -20.83 5.34
CA ALA A 636 -7.22 -22.19 5.84
C ALA A 636 -8.55 -22.36 6.58
N ASN A 637 -9.38 -23.33 6.19
CA ASN A 637 -10.70 -23.55 6.78
C ASN A 637 -11.59 -22.29 6.76
N ALA A 638 -11.45 -21.44 5.74
CA ALA A 638 -12.11 -20.14 5.69
C ALA A 638 -13.16 -20.09 4.56
N SER A 639 -14.09 -19.15 4.68
CA SER A 639 -15.03 -18.83 3.61
C SER A 639 -15.25 -17.34 3.43
N ASN A 640 -15.78 -16.95 2.26
CA ASN A 640 -16.20 -15.58 1.94
C ASN A 640 -15.03 -14.56 2.06
N VAL A 641 -13.95 -14.83 1.31
CA VAL A 641 -12.74 -13.99 1.29
C VAL A 641 -12.61 -13.28 -0.05
N TYR A 642 -12.47 -11.96 -0.05
CA TYR A 642 -12.22 -11.14 -1.23
C TYR A 642 -10.89 -10.42 -1.14
N MET A 643 -10.05 -10.54 -2.18
CA MET A 643 -8.69 -9.98 -2.25
C MET A 643 -8.51 -9.18 -3.55
N ALA A 644 -8.08 -7.92 -3.50
CA ALA A 644 -7.99 -7.05 -4.68
C ALA A 644 -7.02 -5.85 -4.54
N LEU A 645 -5.93 -5.76 -5.30
CA LEU A 645 -5.08 -6.90 -5.60
C LEU A 645 -4.22 -7.24 -4.37
N ILE A 646 -3.68 -8.45 -4.35
CA ILE A 646 -2.63 -8.85 -3.41
C ILE A 646 -1.27 -8.86 -4.09
N GLN A 647 -0.22 -8.68 -3.31
CA GLN A 647 1.15 -8.82 -3.81
C GLN A 647 2.05 -9.52 -2.77
N THR A 648 3.02 -10.31 -3.26
CA THR A 648 3.97 -11.05 -2.42
C THR A 648 5.35 -11.18 -3.04
N GLU A 649 6.37 -11.31 -2.20
CA GLU A 649 7.71 -11.75 -2.58
C GLU A 649 8.24 -12.86 -1.68
N THR A 650 8.96 -13.80 -2.27
CA THR A 650 9.74 -14.81 -1.54
C THR A 650 10.97 -14.16 -0.88
N PRO A 651 11.35 -14.52 0.36
CA PRO A 651 12.54 -13.95 1.00
C PRO A 651 13.80 -14.26 0.19
N TYR A 652 14.62 -13.24 -0.08
CA TYR A 652 15.72 -13.33 -1.04
C TYR A 652 16.80 -14.35 -0.68
N PHE A 653 16.94 -14.63 0.61
CA PHE A 653 17.89 -15.61 1.10
C PHE A 653 17.49 -17.03 0.75
N GLN A 654 16.21 -17.35 0.54
CA GLN A 654 15.81 -18.71 0.17
C GLN A 654 16.46 -19.07 -1.18
N SER A 655 17.22 -20.16 -1.28
CA SER A 655 17.15 -21.37 -0.44
C SER A 655 18.27 -21.57 0.61
N ASN A 656 18.87 -20.50 1.12
CA ASN A 656 19.91 -20.51 2.16
C ASN A 656 19.53 -19.66 3.40
N PRO A 657 18.81 -20.25 4.37
CA PRO A 657 18.23 -21.58 4.33
C PRO A 657 16.93 -21.63 3.49
N ASP A 658 16.43 -22.83 3.23
CA ASP A 658 15.14 -23.06 2.58
C ASP A 658 13.96 -22.84 3.56
N ALA A 659 12.72 -22.99 3.08
CA ALA A 659 11.52 -22.72 3.85
C ALA A 659 11.26 -23.69 5.03
N SER A 660 12.04 -24.76 5.19
CA SER A 660 11.82 -25.74 6.27
C SER A 660 12.35 -25.31 7.64
N THR A 661 13.02 -24.17 7.73
CA THR A 661 13.76 -23.70 8.91
C THR A 661 13.85 -22.16 8.92
N PRO A 662 13.99 -21.48 10.07
CA PRO A 662 14.10 -21.98 11.45
C PRO A 662 12.77 -22.21 12.16
N PHE A 663 11.63 -21.93 11.51
CA PHE A 663 10.33 -22.14 12.13
C PHE A 663 9.88 -23.59 11.95
N THR A 664 9.59 -24.25 13.07
CA THR A 664 9.02 -25.60 13.02
C THR A 664 7.57 -25.49 12.54
N ALA A 665 7.19 -26.33 11.57
CA ALA A 665 5.80 -26.44 11.14
C ALA A 665 4.89 -26.79 12.34
N ASN A 666 3.83 -26.03 12.50
CA ASN A 666 2.87 -26.12 13.58
C ASN A 666 1.46 -26.28 13.01
N SER A 667 0.89 -27.47 13.19
CA SER A 667 -0.44 -27.81 12.66
C SER A 667 -1.56 -26.95 13.25
N ALA A 668 -1.35 -26.30 14.39
CA ALA A 668 -2.34 -25.37 14.97
C ALA A 668 -2.54 -24.10 14.12
N TYR A 669 -1.63 -23.81 13.19
CA TYR A 669 -1.71 -22.69 12.25
C TYR A 669 -1.78 -23.19 10.79
N ALA A 670 -2.18 -24.45 10.61
CA ALA A 670 -2.29 -25.14 9.33
C ALA A 670 -1.02 -25.04 8.45
N ASP A 671 0.17 -25.05 9.06
CA ASP A 671 1.40 -24.78 8.31
C ASP A 671 1.69 -25.75 7.17
N PRO A 672 2.30 -25.28 6.07
CA PRO A 672 2.86 -26.15 5.06
C PRO A 672 4.00 -26.99 5.65
N VAL A 673 4.05 -28.27 5.27
CA VAL A 673 5.18 -29.15 5.58
C VAL A 673 6.00 -29.31 4.31
N PHE A 674 7.15 -28.64 4.26
CA PHE A 674 8.04 -28.68 3.11
C PHE A 674 8.83 -29.99 3.05
N SER A 675 8.88 -30.59 1.87
CA SER A 675 9.71 -31.75 1.58
C SER A 675 10.12 -31.72 0.11
N GLY A 676 11.38 -32.06 -0.19
CA GLY A 676 11.90 -32.05 -1.56
C GLY A 676 13.19 -31.27 -1.70
N SER A 677 13.43 -30.76 -2.92
CA SER A 677 14.59 -29.92 -3.23
C SER A 677 14.43 -28.50 -2.69
N ALA A 678 15.53 -27.77 -2.63
CA ALA A 678 15.57 -26.39 -2.17
C ALA A 678 14.63 -25.46 -2.99
N SER A 679 14.51 -25.71 -4.31
CA SER A 679 13.57 -25.00 -5.20
C SER A 679 12.09 -25.28 -4.93
N VAL A 680 11.77 -26.42 -4.33
CA VAL A 680 10.41 -26.79 -3.88
C VAL A 680 10.13 -26.21 -2.49
N ASN A 681 11.13 -26.22 -1.62
CA ASN A 681 11.06 -25.70 -0.26
C ASN A 681 11.22 -24.17 -0.24
N LYS A 682 10.30 -23.45 -0.89
CA LYS A 682 10.23 -22.00 -0.88
C LYS A 682 8.88 -21.52 -0.38
N ALA A 683 8.86 -20.30 0.15
CA ALA A 683 7.66 -19.68 0.69
C ALA A 683 6.52 -19.70 -0.34
N TRP A 684 5.32 -20.03 0.12
CA TRP A 684 4.12 -19.85 -0.69
C TRP A 684 3.79 -18.36 -0.81
N GLY A 685 3.53 -17.88 -2.03
CA GLY A 685 2.91 -16.57 -2.22
C GLY A 685 1.49 -16.60 -1.66
N LEU A 686 0.68 -17.55 -2.13
CA LEU A 686 -0.67 -17.79 -1.64
C LEU A 686 -0.93 -19.29 -1.50
N ARG A 687 -1.39 -19.72 -0.32
CA ARG A 687 -1.83 -21.09 -0.08
C ARG A 687 -3.28 -21.10 0.42
N ILE A 688 -4.15 -21.83 -0.25
CA ILE A 688 -5.57 -21.98 0.10
C ILE A 688 -5.82 -23.45 0.44
N VAL A 689 -6.34 -23.72 1.64
CA VAL A 689 -6.48 -25.06 2.22
C VAL A 689 -7.86 -25.21 2.81
N ASP A 690 -8.59 -26.27 2.46
CA ASP A 690 -9.88 -26.60 3.06
C ASP A 690 -10.86 -25.41 3.09
N SER A 691 -10.84 -24.55 2.06
CA SER A 691 -11.56 -23.26 2.06
C SER A 691 -12.51 -23.16 0.86
N GLU A 692 -13.55 -22.33 1.01
CA GLU A 692 -14.56 -22.11 -0.03
C GLU A 692 -14.85 -20.62 -0.27
N ASP A 693 -15.44 -20.29 -1.42
CA ASP A 693 -15.86 -18.92 -1.75
C ASP A 693 -14.74 -17.87 -1.57
N VAL A 694 -13.58 -18.15 -2.19
CA VAL A 694 -12.41 -17.27 -2.20
C VAL A 694 -12.27 -16.59 -3.56
N PHE A 695 -12.22 -15.27 -3.55
CA PHE A 695 -12.19 -14.41 -4.73
C PHE A 695 -10.93 -13.56 -4.75
N VAL A 696 -10.02 -13.84 -5.66
CA VAL A 696 -8.79 -13.06 -5.87
C VAL A 696 -8.91 -12.28 -7.17
N PHE A 697 -9.04 -10.96 -7.07
CA PHE A 697 -9.13 -10.02 -8.19
C PHE A 697 -7.82 -9.23 -8.32
N GLY A 698 -6.86 -9.87 -9.00
CA GLY A 698 -5.51 -9.38 -9.19
C GLY A 698 -4.57 -9.97 -8.15
N ALA A 699 -3.47 -10.56 -8.60
CA ALA A 699 -2.38 -11.01 -7.74
C ALA A 699 -1.02 -10.80 -8.41
N GLY A 700 -0.04 -10.30 -7.66
CA GLY A 700 1.35 -10.22 -8.06
C GLY A 700 2.23 -11.08 -7.15
N LEU A 701 2.60 -12.29 -7.56
CA LEU A 701 3.32 -13.24 -6.70
C LEU A 701 4.74 -13.50 -7.24
N TYR A 702 5.77 -12.96 -6.60
CA TYR A 702 7.10 -12.86 -7.18
C TYR A 702 8.18 -13.67 -6.45
N SER A 703 9.06 -14.29 -7.23
CA SER A 703 10.26 -14.96 -6.74
C SER A 703 11.47 -14.45 -7.51
N PHE A 704 12.20 -13.48 -6.96
CA PHE A 704 13.28 -12.83 -7.69
C PHE A 704 14.66 -13.49 -7.57
N PHE A 705 14.85 -14.34 -6.56
CA PHE A 705 16.17 -14.80 -6.16
C PHE A 705 16.21 -16.30 -5.82
N ASP A 706 17.41 -16.86 -5.90
CA ASP A 706 17.81 -18.04 -5.15
C ASP A 706 19.12 -17.73 -4.40
N ASN A 707 19.04 -17.61 -3.07
CA ASN A 707 20.17 -17.19 -2.22
C ASN A 707 20.87 -15.92 -2.76
N TYR A 708 20.07 -14.86 -3.00
CA TYR A 708 20.49 -13.58 -3.59
C TYR A 708 21.02 -13.62 -5.04
N ASP A 709 21.11 -14.79 -5.67
CA ASP A 709 21.45 -14.89 -7.10
C ASP A 709 20.19 -14.75 -7.96
N GLN A 710 20.31 -14.09 -9.12
CA GLN A 710 19.20 -13.83 -10.03
C GLN A 710 19.31 -14.56 -11.37
N THR A 711 20.27 -15.49 -11.53
CA THR A 711 20.45 -16.30 -12.75
C THR A 711 19.18 -17.08 -13.09
N CYS A 712 18.42 -17.49 -12.07
CA CYS A 712 17.13 -18.18 -12.21
C CYS A 712 16.06 -17.37 -12.95
N LEU A 713 16.18 -16.03 -13.04
CA LEU A 713 15.25 -15.19 -13.80
C LEU A 713 15.33 -15.44 -15.30
N ALA A 714 16.51 -15.83 -15.82
CA ALA A 714 16.69 -16.10 -17.24
C ALA A 714 15.88 -17.32 -17.73
N THR A 715 15.52 -18.21 -16.80
CA THR A 715 14.75 -19.43 -17.05
C THR A 715 13.38 -19.42 -16.36
N GLU A 716 13.02 -18.32 -15.70
CA GLU A 716 11.76 -18.15 -14.97
C GLU A 716 11.54 -19.26 -13.92
N SER A 717 12.61 -19.64 -13.22
CA SER A 717 12.64 -20.83 -12.36
C SER A 717 13.36 -20.59 -11.03
N CYS A 718 13.11 -19.45 -10.39
CA CYS A 718 13.65 -19.12 -9.08
C CYS A 718 13.00 -19.93 -7.95
N GLN A 719 11.74 -20.36 -8.15
CA GLN A 719 11.08 -21.37 -7.34
C GLN A 719 10.22 -22.31 -8.19
N GLU A 720 9.88 -23.47 -7.63
CA GLU A 720 9.06 -24.46 -8.32
C GLU A 720 7.57 -24.11 -8.30
N ASN A 721 7.03 -23.72 -7.13
CA ASN A 721 5.59 -23.48 -6.93
C ASN A 721 5.37 -22.20 -6.13
N ILE A 722 4.34 -21.41 -6.45
CA ILE A 722 4.05 -20.13 -5.77
C ILE A 722 2.62 -20.01 -5.24
N LEU A 723 1.63 -20.63 -5.90
CA LEU A 723 0.23 -20.67 -5.47
C LEU A 723 -0.22 -22.13 -5.30
N SER A 724 -0.69 -22.49 -4.10
CA SER A 724 -1.21 -23.83 -3.79
C SER A 724 -2.70 -23.79 -3.47
N LEU A 725 -3.47 -24.68 -4.08
CA LEU A 725 -4.88 -24.94 -3.77
C LEU A 725 -5.00 -26.39 -3.30
N GLU A 726 -5.48 -26.58 -2.07
CA GLU A 726 -5.52 -27.88 -1.40
C GLU A 726 -6.92 -28.14 -0.85
N ASN A 727 -7.59 -29.18 -1.35
CA ASN A 727 -8.94 -29.59 -0.90
C ASN A 727 -9.92 -28.41 -0.76
N SER A 728 -9.91 -27.50 -1.73
CA SER A 728 -10.70 -26.26 -1.70
C SER A 728 -11.60 -26.18 -2.93
N ASP A 729 -12.79 -25.62 -2.78
CA ASP A 729 -13.79 -25.47 -3.85
C ASP A 729 -14.34 -24.04 -3.91
N GLY A 730 -15.01 -23.65 -5.00
CA GLY A 730 -15.48 -22.27 -5.16
C GLY A 730 -14.33 -21.23 -5.13
N ILE A 731 -13.22 -21.55 -5.79
CA ILE A 731 -12.03 -20.69 -5.85
C ILE A 731 -12.02 -19.96 -7.19
N TYR A 732 -11.97 -18.62 -7.13
CA TYR A 732 -12.02 -17.74 -8.29
C TYR A 732 -10.81 -16.82 -8.30
N LEU A 733 -9.87 -17.07 -9.22
CA LEU A 733 -8.64 -16.29 -9.35
C LEU A 733 -8.64 -15.55 -10.70
N TYR A 734 -8.66 -14.23 -10.66
CA TYR A 734 -8.67 -13.36 -11.83
C TYR A 734 -7.38 -12.54 -11.87
N GLY A 735 -6.73 -12.45 -13.03
CA GLY A 735 -5.51 -11.65 -13.22
C GLY A 735 -4.36 -12.04 -12.27
N VAL A 736 -4.01 -13.32 -12.23
CA VAL A 736 -2.89 -13.83 -11.42
C VAL A 736 -1.60 -13.71 -12.21
N SER A 737 -0.74 -12.79 -11.82
CA SER A 737 0.60 -12.62 -12.35
C SER A 737 1.63 -13.20 -11.39
N THR A 738 2.48 -14.09 -11.89
CA THR A 738 3.59 -14.67 -11.11
C THR A 738 4.93 -14.36 -11.77
N LYS A 739 6.00 -14.25 -10.99
CA LYS A 739 7.36 -14.06 -11.53
C LYS A 739 8.29 -15.19 -11.12
N ALA A 740 8.87 -15.84 -12.13
CA ALA A 740 9.91 -16.85 -12.02
C ALA A 740 9.58 -18.01 -11.06
N SER A 741 8.32 -18.43 -11.05
CA SER A 741 7.86 -19.69 -10.49
C SER A 741 7.50 -20.63 -11.63
N THR A 742 8.04 -21.85 -11.66
CA THR A 742 7.78 -22.79 -12.76
C THR A 742 6.29 -23.12 -12.86
N ASN A 743 5.68 -23.45 -11.73
CA ASN A 743 4.25 -23.66 -11.57
C ASN A 743 3.64 -22.37 -10.99
N MET A 744 2.76 -21.73 -11.76
CA MET A 744 2.00 -20.57 -11.30
C MET A 744 0.93 -21.01 -10.28
N VAL A 745 0.26 -22.13 -10.56
CA VAL A 745 -0.80 -22.72 -9.74
C VAL A 745 -0.59 -24.22 -9.62
N SER A 746 -0.65 -24.73 -8.40
CA SER A 746 -0.69 -26.16 -8.09
C SER A 746 -2.00 -26.50 -7.38
N VAL A 747 -2.64 -27.59 -7.77
CA VAL A 747 -3.88 -28.12 -7.18
C VAL A 747 -3.61 -29.51 -6.63
N ASP A 748 -3.85 -29.70 -5.33
CA ASP A 748 -3.64 -30.97 -4.61
C ASP A 748 -2.26 -31.59 -4.89
N GLY A 749 -1.23 -30.74 -4.84
CA GLY A 749 0.17 -31.12 -5.06
C GLY A 749 0.57 -31.35 -6.52
N SER A 750 -0.34 -31.14 -7.48
CA SER A 750 -0.06 -31.29 -8.93
C SER A 750 -0.06 -29.93 -9.63
N SER A 751 0.89 -29.72 -10.56
CA SER A 751 0.91 -28.50 -11.38
C SER A 751 -0.34 -28.39 -12.25
N ALA A 752 -0.98 -27.22 -12.23
CA ALA A 752 -2.20 -26.93 -12.99
C ALA A 752 -1.99 -25.83 -14.05
N ALA A 753 -1.07 -24.89 -13.82
CA ALA A 753 -0.71 -23.86 -14.78
C ALA A 753 0.78 -23.50 -14.68
N LEU A 754 1.46 -23.44 -15.83
CA LEU A 754 2.89 -23.18 -15.94
C LEU A 754 3.17 -21.73 -16.37
N ASP A 755 4.29 -21.16 -15.91
CA ASP A 755 4.77 -19.85 -16.36
C ASP A 755 5.01 -19.84 -17.88
N SER A 756 5.61 -20.92 -18.40
CA SER A 756 5.93 -21.08 -19.83
C SER A 756 4.74 -20.96 -20.76
N ASP A 757 3.55 -21.33 -20.28
CA ASP A 757 2.31 -21.29 -21.07
C ASP A 757 1.66 -19.90 -21.04
N ASN A 758 2.05 -19.05 -20.11
CA ASN A 758 1.34 -17.82 -19.76
C ASN A 758 2.24 -16.57 -19.81
N ARG A 759 3.37 -16.64 -20.49
CA ARG A 759 4.34 -15.54 -20.60
C ARG A 759 3.68 -14.21 -20.97
N ASN A 760 3.99 -13.20 -20.17
CA ASN A 760 3.61 -11.81 -20.35
C ASN A 760 4.86 -10.95 -20.64
N ASN A 761 4.76 -9.63 -20.52
CA ASN A 761 5.83 -8.65 -20.72
C ASN A 761 7.06 -8.86 -19.80
N PHE A 762 6.85 -9.36 -18.58
CA PHE A 762 7.89 -9.63 -17.58
C PHE A 762 7.51 -10.80 -16.67
N CYS A 763 6.28 -10.79 -16.13
CA CYS A 763 5.68 -11.92 -15.42
C CYS A 763 5.13 -12.97 -16.41
N ALA A 764 4.58 -14.06 -15.90
CA ALA A 764 3.52 -14.81 -16.55
C ALA A 764 2.17 -14.43 -15.94
N THR A 765 1.09 -14.47 -16.71
CA THR A 765 -0.24 -14.01 -16.26
C THR A 765 -1.36 -14.95 -16.70
N ILE A 766 -2.15 -15.40 -15.73
CA ILE A 766 -3.42 -16.10 -15.94
C ILE A 766 -4.55 -15.08 -15.82
N ALA A 767 -5.42 -15.01 -16.83
CA ALA A 767 -6.56 -14.09 -16.79
C ALA A 767 -7.66 -14.60 -15.85
N GLN A 768 -7.89 -15.92 -15.84
CA GLN A 768 -8.94 -16.55 -15.04
C GLN A 768 -8.55 -18.01 -14.73
N PHE A 769 -8.60 -18.38 -13.45
CA PHE A 769 -8.47 -19.74 -12.97
C PHE A 769 -9.63 -20.03 -12.01
N GLU A 770 -10.35 -21.12 -12.21
CA GLU A 770 -11.51 -21.46 -11.37
C GLU A 770 -11.48 -22.93 -10.92
N ILE A 771 -11.81 -23.15 -9.64
CA ILE A 771 -12.25 -24.44 -9.11
C ILE A 771 -13.74 -24.30 -8.82
N ALA A 772 -14.57 -25.11 -9.48
CA ALA A 772 -16.01 -25.09 -9.27
C ALA A 772 -16.37 -25.45 -7.83
N ALA A 773 -17.41 -24.81 -7.28
CA ALA A 773 -17.99 -25.23 -6.01
C ALA A 773 -18.62 -26.63 -6.15
N SER A 774 -18.39 -27.50 -5.18
CA SER A 774 -19.02 -28.83 -5.12
C SER A 774 -20.55 -28.68 -4.96
N SER A 775 -21.34 -29.57 -5.56
CA SER A 775 -22.80 -29.50 -5.39
C SER A 775 -23.19 -29.85 -3.94
N LEU A 776 -24.22 -29.22 -3.39
CA LEU A 776 -24.70 -29.49 -2.01
C LEU A 776 -25.00 -30.98 -1.75
N ASP A 777 -25.35 -31.75 -2.78
CA ASP A 777 -25.64 -33.19 -2.69
C ASP A 777 -24.37 -34.06 -2.53
N GLU A 778 -23.19 -33.55 -2.87
CA GLU A 778 -21.90 -34.23 -2.65
C GLU A 778 -21.27 -33.90 -1.29
N ARG A 779 -21.86 -32.96 -0.53
CA ARG A 779 -21.36 -32.46 0.76
C ARG A 779 -22.02 -33.08 2.00
N CYS A 780 -22.86 -34.12 1.83
CA CYS A 780 -23.56 -34.82 2.93
C CYS A 780 -23.08 -36.26 3.15
#